data_AF-A0A2E6GEA3-F1
#
_entry.id   AF-A0A2E6GEA3-F1
#
_cell.length_a   1.000
_cell.length_b   1.000
_cell.length_c   1.000
_cell.angle_alpha   90.00
_cell.angle_beta   90.00
_cell.angle_gamma   90.00
#
_symmetry.space_group_name_H-M   'P 1'
#
loop_
_entity.id
_entity.type
_entity.pdbx_description
1 polymer ?
#
loop_
_entity_poly.entity_id
_entity_poly.type
_entity_poly.pdbx_seq_one_letter_code
_entity_poly.pdbx_strand_id
1 'polypeptide(L)'
;MKLIKIFLVTFIIILIAACDNQSTPSSVVKGETSTPAREDDQKDKREDDQKDKREDDQKDKREDDQKDKREDNQAAKSQVNNWREVYNLPYSISCMDERLGSSVVREFQMGKRGPTQEEINQVKTCDVLKDDQKDKREDDQKDKREDDDRDDMSVEERIEDIRSIHGGWIRTEDPKNDQFILGYIPTADEWRCGVEAVGVTILRAIKDGKHLITDEQNQKLQPCFRASPESLAHPLTQVWGGHCIPLEVFLEFLDYYRPSWEQLECHLKDLERYEMPNQVRYVMFADPYGIRNSKSTLFPAIWDRIMTDSYFADLDQNFSPSMGNMSMPPSYDEEYNSMKCPQASLDSSGKYKLDEYWLDQEIRGAMVAFIIEKKKGRRIYADLDMCSNAYIVQGDIKDYEIDLKDVQEFKEFALNISVPAYIMKAKGAEKAKAEMIQLNSILNTEIEVPFSQYSFLYNLPKSQQVELAQWYLDIVIAEVRKYFKGYIWVASNVHYDDGHPDFPGSHLNPTYGQHWKNLSFAEADHVSFTLDGSCDFRHVERFLDVQLEAIMEIVKRDNVTWSALPGFFKRSQGPEFVKGCKDEFDSREVEMHQIYISKQETLPIKPYFLNILGPPRSWTKIDEGYSPTQSDASRGDWELFSLDVMEKPAAVLELWMEYAKKHVIN
;
A
#
# COMPACT_ATOMS: atom_id res chain seq x y z
N MET A 1 -34.66 15.38 71.47
CA MET A 1 -33.63 16.44 71.62
C MET A 1 -33.10 16.81 70.25
N LYS A 2 -33.21 18.10 69.90
CA LYS A 2 -32.31 18.96 69.11
C LYS A 2 -31.64 18.37 67.83
N LEU A 3 -32.18 18.60 66.62
CA LEU A 3 -32.11 19.82 65.75
C LEU A 3 -30.76 19.88 64.98
N ILE A 4 -30.64 20.12 63.65
CA ILE A 4 -31.45 20.83 62.62
C ILE A 4 -31.09 20.23 61.21
N LYS A 5 -32.03 19.79 60.35
CA LYS A 5 -32.60 20.44 59.12
C LYS A 5 -31.58 20.68 57.95
N ILE A 6 -31.86 20.59 56.62
CA ILE A 6 -33.07 20.31 55.79
C ILE A 6 -32.71 20.03 54.27
N PHE A 7 -33.51 19.20 53.56
CA PHE A 7 -33.86 19.11 52.10
C PHE A 7 -32.86 19.07 50.91
N LEU A 8 -32.95 17.97 50.13
CA LEU A 8 -33.48 17.82 48.74
C LEU A 8 -33.07 18.73 47.54
N VAL A 9 -32.60 18.05 46.45
CA VAL A 9 -33.12 18.05 45.04
C VAL A 9 -32.51 18.93 43.90
N THR A 10 -32.22 18.23 42.78
CA THR A 10 -32.02 18.58 41.33
C THR A 10 -30.93 19.53 40.79
N PHE A 11 -30.06 18.92 39.94
CA PHE A 11 -29.88 19.17 38.49
C PHE A 11 -29.48 20.56 37.91
N ILE A 12 -28.30 20.55 37.26
CA ILE A 12 -28.03 20.90 35.84
C ILE A 12 -27.55 22.33 35.41
N ILE A 13 -26.35 22.35 34.79
CA ILE A 13 -25.95 23.00 33.51
C ILE A 13 -25.27 24.41 33.43
N ILE A 14 -24.18 24.43 32.62
CA ILE A 14 -23.54 25.55 31.84
C ILE A 14 -22.74 26.66 32.58
N LEU A 15 -21.65 27.27 32.05
CA LEU A 15 -20.52 26.94 31.13
C LEU A 15 -19.67 28.25 30.97
N ILE A 16 -18.35 28.20 30.62
CA ILE A 16 -17.51 29.32 30.07
C ILE A 16 -17.09 30.40 31.14
N ALA A 17 -15.90 31.05 31.21
CA ALA A 17 -14.66 31.10 30.41
C ALA A 17 -13.39 31.53 31.23
N ALA A 18 -12.22 31.10 30.74
CA ALA A 18 -10.97 31.85 30.47
C ALA A 18 -10.07 32.53 31.55
N CYS A 19 -8.81 32.66 31.12
CA CYS A 19 -7.71 33.57 31.52
C CYS A 19 -6.74 33.18 32.65
N ASP A 20 -5.50 32.91 32.23
CA ASP A 20 -4.20 33.39 32.74
C ASP A 20 -4.15 34.14 34.10
N ASN A 21 -3.23 33.74 34.99
CA ASN A 21 -1.89 34.36 34.99
C ASN A 21 -0.85 33.77 35.99
N GLN A 22 0.41 34.09 35.65
CA GLN A 22 1.69 34.00 36.35
C GLN A 22 1.75 34.04 37.90
N SER A 23 2.81 33.45 38.49
CA SER A 23 3.50 34.04 39.66
C SER A 23 4.99 33.66 39.82
N THR A 24 5.83 34.68 39.66
CA THR A 24 7.13 35.03 40.31
C THR A 24 7.86 34.08 41.29
N PRO A 25 9.22 34.05 41.24
CA PRO A 25 10.10 33.61 42.34
C PRO A 25 10.72 34.78 43.16
N SER A 26 11.34 34.46 44.30
CA SER A 26 11.78 35.39 45.37
C SER A 26 13.23 35.91 45.30
N SER A 27 13.48 36.99 46.05
CA SER A 27 14.75 37.65 46.41
C SER A 27 15.66 36.78 47.32
N VAL A 28 16.92 37.10 47.69
CA VAL A 28 17.61 38.36 48.09
C VAL A 28 19.15 38.20 47.97
N VAL A 29 19.94 39.28 47.77
CA VAL A 29 21.18 39.69 48.52
C VAL A 29 21.98 40.77 47.75
N LYS A 30 22.67 41.66 48.48
CA LYS A 30 23.33 42.92 48.04
C LYS A 30 24.82 42.76 47.70
N GLY A 31 25.39 43.69 46.92
CA GLY A 31 26.79 44.14 47.15
C GLY A 31 27.59 44.70 45.95
N GLU A 32 27.76 46.03 45.92
CA GLU A 32 28.98 46.77 45.51
C GLU A 32 29.56 46.73 44.06
N THR A 33 29.25 47.80 43.32
CA THR A 33 30.17 48.69 42.54
C THR A 33 31.32 48.14 41.68
N SER A 34 31.29 48.42 40.36
CA SER A 34 32.16 49.45 39.72
C SER A 34 31.97 49.58 38.18
N THR A 35 32.21 50.78 37.66
CA THR A 35 32.45 51.16 36.23
C THR A 35 33.58 52.21 36.25
N PRO A 36 34.39 52.45 35.18
CA PRO A 36 34.00 52.83 33.80
C PRO A 36 34.69 51.93 32.72
N ALA A 37 34.96 52.25 31.43
CA ALA A 37 34.90 53.50 30.67
C ALA A 37 34.76 53.34 29.12
N ARG A 38 34.56 54.50 28.48
CA ARG A 38 35.01 55.01 27.15
C ARG A 38 36.28 54.36 26.55
N GLU A 39 36.51 54.33 25.22
CA GLU A 39 36.50 55.50 24.30
C GLU A 39 36.49 55.11 22.79
N ASP A 40 35.83 55.95 21.98
CA ASP A 40 36.13 56.47 20.62
C ASP A 40 36.22 55.63 19.30
N ASP A 41 35.23 55.88 18.44
CA ASP A 41 35.29 56.47 17.08
C ASP A 41 36.29 55.99 16.00
N GLN A 42 35.74 55.61 14.84
CA GLN A 42 36.15 56.22 13.57
C GLN A 42 35.03 56.30 12.51
N LYS A 43 35.03 57.41 11.75
CA LYS A 43 34.09 57.76 10.66
C LYS A 43 34.75 57.62 9.29
N ASP A 44 33.95 57.29 8.27
CA ASP A 44 33.68 58.09 7.05
C ASP A 44 32.96 57.18 6.02
N LYS A 45 31.76 57.47 5.49
CA LYS A 45 31.29 58.58 4.62
C LYS A 45 32.00 58.71 3.25
N ARG A 46 31.28 58.31 2.18
CA ARG A 46 30.94 59.19 1.03
C ARG A 46 29.84 58.59 0.16
N GLU A 47 29.16 59.49 -0.56
CA GLU A 47 27.94 59.27 -1.35
C GLU A 47 28.23 59.34 -2.87
N ASP A 48 27.15 59.20 -3.66
CA ASP A 48 26.94 59.81 -4.99
C ASP A 48 27.42 59.13 -6.31
N ASP A 49 26.46 58.46 -6.96
CA ASP A 49 25.65 59.02 -8.08
C ASP A 49 25.75 58.44 -9.52
N GLN A 50 24.58 58.51 -10.19
CA GLN A 50 24.28 58.54 -11.64
C GLN A 50 24.20 57.29 -12.55
N LYS A 51 22.92 57.02 -12.96
CA LYS A 51 22.38 56.92 -14.34
C LYS A 51 23.11 56.05 -15.39
N ASP A 52 22.32 55.19 -16.06
CA ASP A 52 21.81 55.60 -17.39
C ASP A 52 20.45 54.98 -17.79
N LYS A 53 19.78 55.62 -18.74
CA LYS A 53 18.46 55.21 -19.28
C LYS A 53 18.58 54.39 -20.57
N ARG A 54 17.55 53.60 -20.88
CA ARG A 54 16.96 53.49 -22.24
C ARG A 54 15.54 52.91 -22.18
N GLU A 55 14.58 53.78 -22.41
CA GLU A 55 13.27 53.43 -23.00
C GLU A 55 13.43 53.54 -24.52
N ASP A 56 12.65 52.77 -25.28
CA ASP A 56 12.03 53.25 -26.53
C ASP A 56 10.81 52.36 -26.86
N ASP A 57 9.71 53.03 -27.22
CA ASP A 57 8.39 52.43 -27.44
C ASP A 57 8.23 51.79 -28.84
N GLN A 58 7.24 50.90 -28.99
CA GLN A 58 6.16 51.20 -29.94
C GLN A 58 4.84 50.48 -29.64
N LYS A 59 3.74 51.19 -29.89
CA LYS A 59 2.37 50.88 -29.46
C LYS A 59 1.38 51.59 -30.39
N ASP A 60 0.50 50.83 -31.05
CA ASP A 60 -0.82 51.26 -31.55
C ASP A 60 -1.61 49.98 -31.92
N LYS A 61 -2.80 49.67 -31.39
CA LYS A 61 -4.11 50.37 -31.34
C LYS A 61 -4.87 50.38 -32.68
N ARG A 62 -6.01 49.67 -32.75
CA ARG A 62 -7.37 50.25 -32.60
C ARG A 62 -8.49 49.21 -32.75
N GLU A 63 -9.53 49.41 -31.93
CA GLU A 63 -10.90 48.91 -32.07
C GLU A 63 -11.56 49.33 -33.43
N ASP A 64 -12.65 48.77 -33.96
CA ASP A 64 -14.00 48.63 -33.36
C ASP A 64 -14.97 47.73 -34.16
N ASP A 65 -15.94 47.15 -33.43
CA ASP A 65 -17.34 46.78 -33.75
C ASP A 65 -17.85 46.41 -35.18
N GLN A 66 -18.51 45.24 -35.28
CA GLN A 66 -20.00 45.21 -35.32
C GLN A 66 -20.61 43.82 -35.02
N LYS A 67 -21.76 43.82 -34.33
CA LYS A 67 -22.61 42.66 -33.99
C LYS A 67 -23.44 42.17 -35.19
N ASP A 68 -23.72 40.86 -35.28
CA ASP A 68 -25.10 40.39 -35.03
C ASP A 68 -25.21 38.88 -34.68
N LYS A 69 -26.32 38.55 -34.02
CA LYS A 69 -26.65 37.36 -33.22
C LYS A 69 -26.63 35.98 -33.91
N ARG A 70 -26.41 34.96 -33.06
CA ARG A 70 -27.09 33.63 -32.89
C ARG A 70 -26.01 32.59 -32.53
N GLU A 71 -26.17 31.61 -31.66
CA GLU A 71 -27.20 31.05 -30.75
C GLU A 71 -26.41 29.99 -29.92
N ASP A 72 -27.01 29.34 -28.93
CA ASP A 72 -26.28 28.48 -27.98
C ASP A 72 -25.57 27.26 -28.61
N ASN A 73 -24.35 26.97 -28.13
CA ASN A 73 -23.88 25.62 -27.75
C ASN A 73 -22.39 25.61 -27.35
N GLN A 74 -22.08 26.01 -26.11
CA GLN A 74 -20.87 25.55 -25.41
C GLN A 74 -21.24 24.35 -24.52
N ALA A 75 -21.61 23.25 -25.17
CA ALA A 75 -21.70 21.95 -24.50
C ALA A 75 -20.27 21.42 -24.25
N ALA A 76 -20.10 20.70 -23.14
CA ALA A 76 -18.82 20.09 -22.77
C ALA A 76 -18.28 19.17 -23.89
N LYS A 77 -16.95 19.12 -24.05
CA LYS A 77 -16.29 18.04 -24.79
C LYS A 77 -16.34 16.75 -23.95
N SER A 78 -17.51 16.13 -23.86
CA SER A 78 -17.67 14.81 -23.26
C SER A 78 -17.05 13.75 -24.17
N GLN A 79 -16.18 12.90 -23.61
CA GLN A 79 -15.86 11.63 -24.24
C GLN A 79 -17.14 10.78 -24.32
N VAL A 80 -17.44 10.25 -25.50
CA VAL A 80 -18.65 9.46 -25.74
C VAL A 80 -18.36 8.01 -25.35
N ASN A 81 -18.71 7.67 -24.10
CA ASN A 81 -18.36 6.38 -23.49
C ASN A 81 -18.98 5.14 -24.15
N ASN A 82 -19.90 5.29 -25.10
CA ASN A 82 -20.22 4.24 -26.07
C ASN A 82 -20.41 4.80 -27.49
N TRP A 83 -19.33 5.33 -28.06
CA TRP A 83 -19.29 5.84 -29.43
C TRP A 83 -19.75 4.83 -30.48
N ARG A 84 -19.64 3.52 -30.24
CA ARG A 84 -20.10 2.48 -31.17
C ARG A 84 -21.62 2.37 -31.23
N GLU A 85 -22.30 2.39 -30.09
CA GLU A 85 -23.77 2.47 -30.06
C GLU A 85 -24.27 3.79 -30.64
N VAL A 86 -23.61 4.91 -30.30
CA VAL A 86 -23.96 6.26 -30.79
C VAL A 86 -23.83 6.39 -32.33
N TYR A 87 -22.93 5.63 -32.96
CA TYR A 87 -22.72 5.64 -34.41
C TYR A 87 -23.13 4.34 -35.14
N ASN A 88 -23.72 3.38 -34.42
CA ASN A 88 -24.07 2.04 -34.90
C ASN A 88 -22.90 1.36 -35.68
N LEU A 89 -21.74 1.28 -35.03
CA LEU A 89 -20.50 0.75 -35.61
C LEU A 89 -20.15 -0.67 -35.11
N PRO A 90 -19.44 -1.47 -35.91
CA PRO A 90 -19.02 -2.83 -35.54
C PRO A 90 -18.08 -2.89 -34.34
N TYR A 91 -18.01 -4.06 -33.69
CA TYR A 91 -17.30 -4.24 -32.42
C TYR A 91 -15.80 -4.59 -32.55
N SER A 92 -15.32 -5.07 -33.70
CA SER A 92 -13.90 -5.41 -33.88
C SER A 92 -13.02 -4.18 -34.13
N ILE A 93 -12.38 -3.64 -33.07
CA ILE A 93 -11.44 -2.50 -33.21
C ILE A 93 -10.30 -2.84 -34.17
N SER A 94 -9.71 -4.03 -34.07
CA SER A 94 -8.58 -4.43 -34.92
C SER A 94 -8.92 -4.40 -36.41
N CYS A 95 -10.11 -4.88 -36.79
CA CYS A 95 -10.63 -4.79 -38.15
C CYS A 95 -10.91 -3.33 -38.59
N MET A 96 -11.34 -2.47 -37.66
CA MET A 96 -11.54 -1.05 -37.94
C MET A 96 -10.22 -0.28 -38.10
N ASP A 97 -9.24 -0.54 -37.25
CA ASP A 97 -7.90 0.06 -37.29
C ASP A 97 -7.14 -0.34 -38.55
N GLU A 98 -7.29 -1.59 -39.01
CA GLU A 98 -6.74 -2.09 -40.28
C GLU A 98 -7.35 -1.37 -41.49
N ARG A 99 -8.66 -1.08 -41.47
CA ARG A 99 -9.39 -0.52 -42.63
C ARG A 99 -9.40 1.00 -42.70
N LEU A 100 -9.55 1.67 -41.56
CA LEU A 100 -9.66 3.13 -41.48
C LEU A 100 -8.35 3.80 -41.03
N GLY A 101 -7.42 3.04 -40.45
CA GLY A 101 -6.25 3.55 -39.76
C GLY A 101 -6.60 3.98 -38.33
N SER A 102 -5.77 3.56 -37.36
CA SER A 102 -6.00 3.82 -35.93
C SER A 102 -6.17 5.30 -35.57
N SER A 103 -5.55 6.23 -36.31
CA SER A 103 -5.76 7.67 -36.11
C SER A 103 -7.19 8.12 -36.38
N VAL A 104 -7.89 7.51 -37.34
CA VAL A 104 -9.28 7.84 -37.70
C VAL A 104 -10.25 7.22 -36.69
N VAL A 105 -10.03 5.94 -36.34
CA VAL A 105 -10.82 5.25 -35.31
C VAL A 105 -10.73 5.98 -33.96
N ARG A 106 -9.55 6.52 -33.61
CA ARG A 106 -9.33 7.34 -32.41
C ARG A 106 -10.18 8.62 -32.40
N GLU A 107 -10.48 9.23 -33.55
CA GLU A 107 -11.34 10.43 -33.61
C GLU A 107 -12.79 10.12 -33.22
N PHE A 108 -13.30 8.94 -33.57
CA PHE A 108 -14.62 8.47 -33.15
C PHE A 108 -14.65 8.11 -31.67
N GLN A 109 -13.64 7.37 -31.20
CA GLN A 109 -13.49 6.98 -29.79
C GLN A 109 -13.48 8.19 -28.84
N MET A 110 -12.82 9.28 -29.24
CA MET A 110 -12.76 10.52 -28.46
C MET A 110 -13.98 11.44 -28.64
N GLY A 111 -14.97 11.05 -29.45
CA GLY A 111 -16.12 11.91 -29.79
C GLY A 111 -15.75 13.20 -30.55
N LYS A 112 -14.56 13.28 -31.17
CA LYS A 112 -14.12 14.49 -31.90
C LYS A 112 -14.94 14.73 -33.16
N ARG A 113 -15.41 13.65 -33.80
CA ARG A 113 -16.40 13.65 -34.87
C ARG A 113 -17.08 12.27 -34.95
N GLY A 114 -18.21 12.20 -35.63
CA GLY A 114 -18.78 10.93 -36.07
C GLY A 114 -18.09 10.39 -37.34
N PRO A 115 -18.32 9.12 -37.67
CA PRO A 115 -17.88 8.52 -38.93
C PRO A 115 -18.68 9.09 -40.11
N THR A 116 -18.04 9.18 -41.26
CA THR A 116 -18.70 9.39 -42.54
C THR A 116 -19.36 8.10 -43.04
N GLN A 117 -20.33 8.22 -43.95
CA GLN A 117 -20.99 7.04 -44.54
C GLN A 117 -20.00 6.11 -45.26
N GLU A 118 -18.89 6.65 -45.76
CA GLU A 118 -17.84 5.91 -46.47
C GLU A 118 -16.96 5.11 -45.50
N GLU A 119 -16.60 5.71 -44.36
CA GLU A 119 -15.94 5.02 -43.24
C GLU A 119 -16.84 3.91 -42.66
N ILE A 120 -18.15 4.18 -42.45
CA ILE A 120 -19.14 3.16 -42.03
C ILE A 120 -19.17 1.99 -43.03
N ASN A 121 -19.22 2.27 -44.33
CA ASN A 121 -19.30 1.23 -45.36
C ASN A 121 -18.04 0.35 -45.40
N GLN A 122 -16.85 0.91 -45.15
CA GLN A 122 -15.60 0.16 -45.12
C GLN A 122 -15.54 -0.82 -43.93
N VAL A 123 -16.06 -0.43 -42.77
CA VAL A 123 -16.06 -1.29 -41.57
C VAL A 123 -17.29 -2.18 -41.42
N LYS A 124 -18.32 -2.04 -42.27
CA LYS A 124 -19.59 -2.77 -42.16
C LYS A 124 -19.50 -4.31 -42.11
N THR A 125 -18.34 -4.90 -42.41
CA THR A 125 -18.09 -6.35 -42.27
C THR A 125 -17.15 -6.70 -41.11
N CYS A 126 -16.93 -5.79 -40.17
CA CYS A 126 -16.13 -5.97 -38.94
C CYS A 126 -17.02 -6.36 -37.73
N ASP A 127 -18.26 -6.78 -37.97
CA ASP A 127 -19.13 -7.31 -36.93
C ASP A 127 -18.59 -8.67 -36.44
N VAL A 128 -18.78 -8.94 -35.15
CA VAL A 128 -18.57 -10.28 -34.57
C VAL A 128 -19.45 -11.28 -35.31
N LEU A 129 -18.95 -12.51 -35.49
CA LEU A 129 -19.67 -13.62 -36.12
C LEU A 129 -20.98 -13.93 -35.37
N LYS A 130 -22.08 -13.31 -35.81
CA LYS A 130 -23.43 -13.70 -35.40
C LYS A 130 -23.81 -14.99 -36.11
N ASP A 131 -24.01 -16.04 -35.33
CA ASP A 131 -24.98 -17.17 -35.34
C ASP A 131 -25.74 -17.64 -36.64
N ASP A 132 -25.50 -17.06 -37.81
CA ASP A 132 -26.27 -17.26 -39.04
C ASP A 132 -25.80 -18.49 -39.87
N GLN A 133 -25.37 -19.57 -39.21
CA GLN A 133 -25.17 -20.89 -39.85
C GLN A 133 -26.25 -21.95 -39.50
N LYS A 134 -27.32 -21.55 -38.81
CA LYS A 134 -28.61 -22.27 -38.86
C LYS A 134 -29.53 -21.67 -39.92
N ASP A 135 -29.26 -22.00 -41.19
CA ASP A 135 -30.29 -22.24 -42.24
C ASP A 135 -29.65 -22.38 -43.63
N LYS A 136 -29.21 -23.60 -43.97
CA LYS A 136 -29.10 -24.15 -45.36
C LYS A 136 -28.50 -25.56 -45.41
N ARG A 137 -29.23 -26.55 -44.90
CA ARG A 137 -29.22 -27.91 -45.47
C ARG A 137 -30.64 -28.45 -45.48
N GLU A 138 -31.13 -28.74 -46.67
CA GLU A 138 -32.46 -29.31 -46.91
C GLU A 138 -32.50 -30.77 -46.42
N ASP A 139 -33.69 -31.19 -45.99
CA ASP A 139 -34.21 -32.55 -45.80
C ASP A 139 -33.23 -33.73 -46.01
N ASP A 140 -32.78 -34.34 -44.90
CA ASP A 140 -33.06 -35.77 -44.60
C ASP A 140 -32.32 -36.24 -43.33
N GLN A 141 -32.99 -36.20 -42.17
CA GLN A 141 -33.23 -37.39 -41.31
C GLN A 141 -33.90 -37.03 -39.98
N LYS A 142 -34.84 -37.90 -39.58
CA LYS A 142 -35.55 -37.85 -38.31
C LYS A 142 -34.72 -38.34 -37.14
N ASP A 143 -35.17 -37.93 -35.96
CA ASP A 143 -34.96 -38.59 -34.66
C ASP A 143 -33.51 -38.60 -34.13
N LYS A 144 -33.18 -37.53 -33.40
CA LYS A 144 -32.92 -37.63 -31.95
C LYS A 144 -32.97 -36.27 -31.26
N ARG A 145 -33.72 -36.20 -30.15
CA ARG A 145 -33.53 -35.21 -29.09
C ARG A 145 -32.64 -35.87 -28.05
N GLU A 146 -31.47 -35.32 -27.78
CA GLU A 146 -30.77 -35.48 -26.50
C GLU A 146 -30.25 -34.08 -26.14
N ASP A 147 -30.54 -33.65 -24.90
CA ASP A 147 -30.12 -32.35 -24.38
C ASP A 147 -28.60 -32.37 -24.17
N ASP A 148 -27.88 -31.47 -24.84
CA ASP A 148 -26.44 -31.29 -24.65
C ASP A 148 -26.06 -29.84 -25.00
N ASP A 149 -26.64 -28.89 -24.26
CA ASP A 149 -26.15 -27.51 -24.17
C ASP A 149 -24.83 -27.48 -23.37
N ARG A 150 -23.83 -28.22 -23.87
CA ARG A 150 -22.45 -28.08 -23.44
C ARG A 150 -21.87 -26.87 -24.14
N ASP A 151 -21.60 -25.86 -23.33
CA ASP A 151 -20.92 -24.63 -23.72
C ASP A 151 -19.45 -24.94 -24.04
N ASP A 152 -19.24 -25.42 -25.27
CA ASP A 152 -17.99 -25.94 -25.83
C ASP A 152 -16.89 -24.88 -26.04
N MET A 153 -17.15 -23.60 -25.71
CA MET A 153 -16.15 -22.54 -25.82
C MET A 153 -14.98 -22.79 -24.86
N SER A 154 -13.76 -22.81 -25.42
CA SER A 154 -12.54 -22.82 -24.62
C SER A 154 -12.46 -21.59 -23.71
N VAL A 155 -11.61 -21.67 -22.70
CA VAL A 155 -11.48 -20.58 -21.74
C VAL A 155 -10.88 -19.34 -22.42
N GLU A 156 -9.98 -19.56 -23.38
CA GLU A 156 -9.36 -18.55 -24.23
C GLU A 156 -10.38 -17.87 -25.16
N GLU A 157 -11.30 -18.63 -25.77
CA GLU A 157 -12.40 -18.08 -26.58
C GLU A 157 -13.37 -17.26 -25.72
N ARG A 158 -13.72 -17.75 -24.52
CA ARG A 158 -14.51 -16.96 -23.55
C ARG A 158 -13.82 -15.67 -23.17
N ILE A 159 -12.51 -15.69 -22.88
CA ILE A 159 -11.73 -14.48 -22.52
C ILE A 159 -11.77 -13.46 -23.65
N GLU A 160 -11.57 -13.87 -24.90
CA GLU A 160 -11.58 -12.94 -26.02
C GLU A 160 -12.99 -12.44 -26.35
N ASP A 161 -14.02 -13.28 -26.19
CA ASP A 161 -15.43 -12.87 -26.29
C ASP A 161 -15.78 -11.82 -25.21
N ILE A 162 -15.43 -12.09 -23.94
CA ILE A 162 -15.58 -11.17 -22.80
C ILE A 162 -14.86 -9.84 -23.05
N ARG A 163 -13.62 -9.88 -23.58
CA ARG A 163 -12.88 -8.68 -23.98
C ARG A 163 -13.54 -7.95 -25.14
N SER A 164 -14.16 -8.66 -26.10
CA SER A 164 -14.82 -8.05 -27.25
C SER A 164 -16.14 -7.36 -26.90
N ILE A 165 -16.90 -7.94 -25.95
CA ILE A 165 -18.21 -7.47 -25.49
C ILE A 165 -18.08 -6.41 -24.41
N HIS A 166 -17.25 -6.65 -23.40
CA HIS A 166 -17.15 -5.80 -22.20
C HIS A 166 -15.86 -4.96 -22.13
N GLY A 167 -14.97 -5.07 -23.11
CA GLY A 167 -13.69 -4.36 -23.13
C GLY A 167 -13.79 -2.88 -23.52
N GLY A 168 -13.31 -2.02 -22.63
CA GLY A 168 -13.04 -0.61 -22.86
C GLY A 168 -11.54 -0.30 -22.77
N TRP A 169 -11.19 0.96 -23.05
CA TRP A 169 -9.86 1.49 -22.73
C TRP A 169 -10.02 2.78 -21.93
N ILE A 170 -9.39 2.85 -20.75
CA ILE A 170 -9.04 4.14 -20.15
C ILE A 170 -7.91 4.70 -21.01
N ARG A 171 -8.22 5.76 -21.77
CA ARG A 171 -7.27 6.45 -22.64
C ARG A 171 -6.75 7.71 -21.93
N THR A 172 -5.45 7.84 -21.77
CA THR A 172 -4.81 9.04 -21.21
C THR A 172 -4.30 9.94 -22.35
N GLU A 173 -3.69 11.07 -22.01
CA GLU A 173 -3.03 11.92 -23.02
C GLU A 173 -1.76 11.28 -23.60
N ASP A 174 -1.13 10.33 -22.87
CA ASP A 174 0.01 9.52 -23.32
C ASP A 174 -0.43 8.07 -23.59
N PRO A 175 -0.43 7.59 -24.84
CA PRO A 175 -0.81 6.22 -25.19
C PRO A 175 -0.06 5.10 -24.47
N LYS A 176 1.09 5.39 -23.84
CA LYS A 176 1.83 4.40 -23.02
C LYS A 176 1.17 4.09 -21.68
N ASN A 177 0.29 4.97 -21.21
CA ASN A 177 -0.46 4.79 -19.96
C ASN A 177 -1.94 4.49 -20.23
N ASP A 178 -2.30 4.22 -21.50
CA ASP A 178 -3.62 3.71 -21.84
C ASP A 178 -3.79 2.29 -21.25
N GLN A 179 -4.86 2.06 -20.51
CA GLN A 179 -5.16 0.77 -19.89
C GLN A 179 -6.43 0.18 -20.47
N PHE A 180 -6.41 -1.12 -20.75
CA PHE A 180 -7.61 -1.87 -21.08
C PHE A 180 -8.39 -2.17 -19.79
N ILE A 181 -9.71 -1.98 -19.82
CA ILE A 181 -10.60 -2.25 -18.69
C ILE A 181 -11.76 -3.12 -19.11
N LEU A 182 -12.24 -3.95 -18.19
CA LEU A 182 -13.38 -4.82 -18.38
C LEU A 182 -14.60 -4.27 -17.63
N GLY A 183 -15.61 -3.86 -18.37
CA GLY A 183 -16.82 -3.28 -17.82
C GLY A 183 -16.69 -1.79 -17.46
N TYR A 184 -17.59 -1.35 -16.59
CA TYR A 184 -17.78 0.07 -16.29
C TYR A 184 -17.12 0.46 -14.96
N ILE A 185 -16.24 1.47 -15.02
CA ILE A 185 -15.60 2.07 -13.85
C ILE A 185 -16.23 3.45 -13.58
N PRO A 186 -16.98 3.63 -12.47
CA PRO A 186 -17.57 4.91 -12.10
C PRO A 186 -16.49 5.90 -11.64
N THR A 187 -16.72 7.20 -11.84
CA THR A 187 -15.90 8.26 -11.23
C THR A 187 -16.28 8.49 -9.76
N ALA A 188 -15.41 9.18 -8.99
CA ALA A 188 -15.67 9.52 -7.58
C ALA A 188 -17.04 10.18 -7.33
N ASP A 189 -17.45 11.08 -8.23
CA ASP A 189 -18.72 11.81 -8.09
C ASP A 189 -19.94 10.91 -8.34
N GLU A 190 -19.85 10.01 -9.33
CA GLU A 190 -20.90 9.03 -9.63
C GLU A 190 -21.01 7.97 -8.53
N TRP A 191 -19.87 7.48 -8.00
CA TRP A 191 -19.85 6.56 -6.87
C TRP A 191 -20.48 7.21 -5.63
N ARG A 192 -20.10 8.46 -5.30
CA ARG A 192 -20.68 9.22 -4.18
C ARG A 192 -22.18 9.42 -4.34
N CYS A 193 -22.65 9.78 -5.54
CA CYS A 193 -24.09 9.87 -5.84
C CYS A 193 -24.79 8.52 -5.62
N GLY A 194 -24.22 7.41 -6.10
CA GLY A 194 -24.76 6.07 -5.87
C GLY A 194 -24.84 5.69 -4.39
N VAL A 195 -23.80 6.01 -3.61
CA VAL A 195 -23.76 5.80 -2.15
C VAL A 195 -24.84 6.61 -1.45
N GLU A 196 -25.07 7.88 -1.83
CA GLU A 196 -26.15 8.71 -1.31
C GLU A 196 -27.54 8.16 -1.70
N ALA A 197 -27.68 7.59 -2.91
CA ALA A 197 -28.95 7.13 -3.47
C ALA A 197 -29.44 5.78 -2.90
N VAL A 198 -28.54 4.81 -2.67
CA VAL A 198 -28.92 3.45 -2.21
C VAL A 198 -28.14 2.95 -0.98
N GLY A 199 -27.13 3.68 -0.52
CA GLY A 199 -26.25 3.26 0.56
C GLY A 199 -25.08 2.39 0.09
N VAL A 200 -23.91 2.61 0.70
CA VAL A 200 -22.64 1.96 0.34
C VAL A 200 -22.71 0.43 0.32
N THR A 201 -23.41 -0.19 1.28
CA THR A 201 -23.53 -1.66 1.37
C THR A 201 -24.27 -2.25 0.16
N ILE A 202 -25.30 -1.57 -0.33
CA ILE A 202 -26.05 -2.01 -1.51
C ILE A 202 -25.19 -1.80 -2.76
N LEU A 203 -24.52 -0.65 -2.89
CA LEU A 203 -23.69 -0.36 -4.05
C LEU A 203 -22.47 -1.29 -4.18
N ARG A 204 -21.76 -1.55 -3.07
CA ARG A 204 -20.69 -2.58 -2.99
C ARG A 204 -21.23 -3.97 -3.38
N ALA A 205 -22.41 -4.36 -2.90
CA ALA A 205 -23.00 -5.66 -3.24
C ALA A 205 -23.45 -5.78 -4.71
N ILE A 206 -23.85 -4.67 -5.35
CA ILE A 206 -24.11 -4.61 -6.79
C ILE A 206 -22.79 -4.77 -7.57
N LYS A 207 -21.74 -4.03 -7.19
CA LYS A 207 -20.40 -4.11 -7.82
C LYS A 207 -19.82 -5.53 -7.77
N ASP A 208 -19.91 -6.17 -6.60
CA ASP A 208 -19.54 -7.56 -6.37
C ASP A 208 -20.47 -8.57 -7.10
N GLY A 209 -21.60 -8.13 -7.68
CA GLY A 209 -22.64 -8.96 -8.30
C GLY A 209 -23.38 -9.88 -7.33
N LYS A 210 -23.33 -9.60 -6.02
CA LYS A 210 -24.04 -10.30 -4.94
C LYS A 210 -25.49 -9.82 -4.76
N HIS A 211 -25.86 -8.69 -5.36
CA HIS A 211 -27.18 -8.09 -5.26
C HIS A 211 -27.76 -7.73 -6.64
N LEU A 212 -28.93 -8.29 -6.97
CA LEU A 212 -29.69 -7.93 -8.17
C LEU A 212 -30.43 -6.62 -7.96
N ILE A 213 -30.20 -5.65 -8.85
CA ILE A 213 -30.78 -4.31 -8.80
C ILE A 213 -32.31 -4.41 -8.92
N THR A 214 -33.04 -3.82 -7.98
CA THR A 214 -34.51 -3.72 -8.05
C THR A 214 -34.96 -2.51 -8.88
N ASP A 215 -36.19 -2.50 -9.38
CA ASP A 215 -36.75 -1.36 -10.14
C ASP A 215 -36.60 -0.02 -9.40
N GLU A 216 -36.82 -0.02 -8.07
CA GLU A 216 -36.66 1.17 -7.23
C GLU A 216 -35.19 1.63 -7.13
N GLN A 217 -34.26 0.67 -7.00
CA GLN A 217 -32.83 0.98 -6.98
C GLN A 217 -32.36 1.48 -8.35
N ASN A 218 -32.82 0.86 -9.43
CA ASN A 218 -32.51 1.30 -10.79
C ASN A 218 -32.96 2.75 -11.00
N GLN A 219 -34.21 3.10 -10.66
CA GLN A 219 -34.70 4.47 -10.74
C GLN A 219 -33.88 5.48 -9.92
N LYS A 220 -33.32 5.07 -8.78
CA LYS A 220 -32.44 5.91 -7.94
C LYS A 220 -31.01 6.03 -8.47
N LEU A 221 -30.49 4.99 -9.11
CA LEU A 221 -29.11 4.92 -9.61
C LEU A 221 -28.95 5.50 -11.02
N GLN A 222 -29.96 5.40 -11.90
CA GLN A 222 -29.96 5.97 -13.25
C GLN A 222 -29.48 7.44 -13.34
N PRO A 223 -29.90 8.39 -12.47
CA PRO A 223 -29.40 9.77 -12.53
C PRO A 223 -27.95 9.93 -12.04
N CYS A 224 -27.36 8.91 -11.39
CA CYS A 224 -26.03 8.98 -10.79
C CYS A 224 -24.90 8.49 -11.70
N PHE A 225 -25.17 7.71 -12.74
CA PHE A 225 -24.13 7.06 -13.56
C PHE A 225 -24.30 7.36 -15.05
N ARG A 226 -23.18 7.56 -15.75
CA ARG A 226 -23.13 7.75 -17.21
C ARG A 226 -23.40 6.48 -18.02
N ALA A 227 -23.50 5.33 -17.36
CA ALA A 227 -23.89 4.03 -17.91
C ALA A 227 -25.10 3.48 -17.12
N SER A 228 -25.80 2.47 -17.64
CA SER A 228 -26.94 1.90 -16.91
C SER A 228 -26.46 1.23 -15.61
N PRO A 229 -27.21 1.28 -14.50
CA PRO A 229 -26.79 0.70 -13.22
C PRO A 229 -26.46 -0.78 -13.28
N GLU A 230 -27.07 -1.54 -14.20
CA GLU A 230 -26.74 -2.96 -14.44
C GLU A 230 -25.27 -3.17 -14.84
N SER A 231 -24.64 -2.15 -15.44
CA SER A 231 -23.22 -2.15 -15.81
C SER A 231 -22.27 -2.02 -14.61
N LEU A 232 -22.77 -1.67 -13.41
CA LEU A 232 -21.97 -1.59 -12.18
C LEU A 232 -21.47 -2.95 -11.70
N ALA A 233 -22.23 -4.03 -11.99
CA ALA A 233 -21.81 -5.39 -11.66
C ALA A 233 -20.65 -5.79 -12.57
N HIS A 234 -19.50 -6.12 -11.99
CA HIS A 234 -18.31 -6.41 -12.78
C HIS A 234 -18.51 -7.63 -13.71
N PRO A 235 -18.10 -7.58 -15.00
CA PRO A 235 -18.45 -8.64 -15.96
C PRO A 235 -17.98 -10.04 -15.57
N LEU A 236 -16.82 -10.17 -14.91
CA LEU A 236 -16.33 -11.47 -14.43
C LEU A 236 -17.26 -12.15 -13.40
N THR A 237 -18.13 -11.39 -12.71
CA THR A 237 -19.13 -12.01 -11.84
C THR A 237 -20.23 -12.71 -12.65
N GLN A 238 -20.59 -12.18 -13.82
CA GLN A 238 -21.60 -12.78 -14.70
C GLN A 238 -21.04 -14.01 -15.45
N VAL A 239 -19.78 -13.91 -15.88
CA VAL A 239 -19.01 -15.00 -16.51
C VAL A 239 -18.82 -16.20 -15.59
N TRP A 240 -18.80 -15.98 -14.27
CA TRP A 240 -18.37 -16.98 -13.29
C TRP A 240 -19.06 -18.34 -13.46
N GLY A 241 -20.38 -18.41 -13.66
CA GLY A 241 -21.13 -19.59 -14.12
C GLY A 241 -20.93 -20.95 -13.40
N GLY A 242 -20.11 -21.03 -12.35
CA GLY A 242 -19.54 -22.29 -11.83
C GLY A 242 -18.25 -22.76 -12.55
N HIS A 243 -17.71 -22.01 -13.50
CA HIS A 243 -16.49 -22.29 -14.26
C HIS A 243 -15.25 -21.64 -13.64
N CYS A 244 -14.12 -22.36 -13.61
CA CYS A 244 -12.89 -21.84 -13.03
C CYS A 244 -12.18 -20.82 -13.96
N ILE A 245 -12.40 -19.52 -13.72
CA ILE A 245 -11.72 -18.42 -14.43
C ILE A 245 -10.20 -18.50 -14.19
N PRO A 246 -9.33 -18.36 -15.23
CA PRO A 246 -7.87 -18.42 -15.06
C PRO A 246 -7.30 -17.32 -14.16
N LEU A 247 -6.17 -17.61 -13.53
CA LEU A 247 -5.51 -16.68 -12.61
C LEU A 247 -4.93 -15.48 -13.35
N GLU A 248 -4.52 -15.68 -14.60
CA GLU A 248 -3.99 -14.67 -15.52
C GLU A 248 -5.03 -13.59 -15.80
N VAL A 249 -6.31 -13.98 -15.94
CA VAL A 249 -7.45 -13.06 -16.13
C VAL A 249 -7.72 -12.25 -14.87
N PHE A 250 -7.71 -12.90 -13.71
CA PHE A 250 -7.83 -12.16 -12.45
C PHE A 250 -6.65 -11.19 -12.29
N LEU A 251 -5.43 -11.64 -12.55
CA LEU A 251 -4.20 -10.87 -12.40
C LEU A 251 -4.16 -9.61 -13.27
N GLU A 252 -4.59 -9.71 -14.54
CA GLU A 252 -4.71 -8.59 -15.48
C GLU A 252 -5.63 -7.48 -14.93
N PHE A 253 -6.63 -7.87 -14.13
CA PHE A 253 -7.76 -7.02 -13.75
C PHE A 253 -7.88 -6.76 -12.23
N LEU A 254 -6.91 -7.22 -11.43
CA LEU A 254 -6.87 -7.08 -9.97
C LEU A 254 -6.98 -5.62 -9.49
N ASP A 255 -6.49 -4.67 -10.30
CA ASP A 255 -6.46 -3.24 -9.98
C ASP A 255 -7.80 -2.51 -10.11
N TYR A 256 -8.85 -3.20 -10.56
CA TYR A 256 -10.22 -2.70 -10.50
C TYR A 256 -11.26 -3.75 -10.07
N TYR A 257 -10.91 -5.04 -10.04
CA TYR A 257 -11.78 -6.11 -9.56
C TYR A 257 -11.04 -7.14 -8.71
N ARG A 258 -11.54 -7.40 -7.50
CA ARG A 258 -11.08 -8.51 -6.67
C ARG A 258 -12.03 -9.71 -6.83
N PRO A 259 -11.54 -10.89 -7.22
CA PRO A 259 -12.39 -12.08 -7.32
C PRO A 259 -12.97 -12.45 -5.96
N SER A 260 -14.17 -13.02 -5.94
CA SER A 260 -14.82 -13.53 -4.73
C SER A 260 -14.13 -14.79 -4.19
N TRP A 261 -14.47 -15.21 -2.96
CA TRP A 261 -13.94 -16.47 -2.42
C TRP A 261 -14.41 -17.68 -3.20
N GLU A 262 -15.65 -17.67 -3.69
CA GLU A 262 -16.20 -18.71 -4.56
C GLU A 262 -15.40 -18.80 -5.87
N GLN A 263 -15.06 -17.64 -6.46
CA GLN A 263 -14.23 -17.53 -7.66
C GLN A 263 -12.81 -18.09 -7.48
N LEU A 264 -12.23 -17.93 -6.29
CA LEU A 264 -10.90 -18.43 -5.96
C LEU A 264 -10.89 -19.92 -5.57
N GLU A 265 -12.00 -20.46 -5.06
CA GLU A 265 -12.05 -21.80 -4.45
C GLU A 265 -11.60 -22.92 -5.40
N CYS A 266 -11.91 -22.79 -6.70
CA CYS A 266 -11.52 -23.77 -7.72
C CYS A 266 -9.99 -23.92 -7.89
N HIS A 267 -9.21 -22.90 -7.48
CA HIS A 267 -7.75 -22.94 -7.47
C HIS A 267 -7.14 -23.19 -6.09
N LEU A 268 -7.89 -22.95 -5.01
CA LEU A 268 -7.42 -23.13 -3.62
C LEU A 268 -7.47 -24.59 -3.15
N LYS A 269 -8.44 -25.37 -3.64
CA LYS A 269 -8.74 -26.74 -3.15
C LYS A 269 -7.57 -27.73 -3.18
N ASP A 270 -6.68 -27.61 -4.17
CA ASP A 270 -5.59 -28.56 -4.42
C ASP A 270 -4.21 -28.02 -3.96
N LEU A 271 -4.19 -26.89 -3.23
CA LEU A 271 -2.96 -26.35 -2.67
C LEU A 271 -2.51 -27.15 -1.44
N GLU A 272 -1.20 -27.38 -1.36
CA GLU A 272 -0.55 -28.05 -0.23
C GLU A 272 0.46 -27.13 0.46
N ARG A 273 0.64 -27.28 1.77
CA ARG A 273 1.65 -26.57 2.56
C ARG A 273 2.99 -27.31 2.41
N TYR A 274 4.03 -26.64 1.91
CA TYR A 274 5.36 -27.23 1.82
C TYR A 274 6.07 -27.24 3.18
N GLU A 275 6.96 -28.21 3.39
CA GLU A 275 7.82 -28.23 4.57
C GLU A 275 8.73 -27.00 4.60
N MET A 276 8.94 -26.44 5.79
CA MET A 276 9.87 -25.32 5.99
C MET A 276 11.32 -25.78 5.74
N PRO A 277 12.14 -24.97 5.05
CA PRO A 277 13.55 -25.32 4.80
C PRO A 277 14.38 -25.15 6.08
N ASN A 278 15.61 -25.69 6.10
CA ASN A 278 16.56 -25.44 7.20
C ASN A 278 17.15 -24.02 7.19
N GLN A 279 16.93 -23.26 6.12
CA GLN A 279 17.29 -21.85 5.94
C GLN A 279 16.30 -21.20 4.97
N VAL A 280 15.71 -20.07 5.32
CA VAL A 280 14.84 -19.30 4.41
C VAL A 280 15.73 -18.46 3.49
N ARG A 281 15.53 -18.61 2.17
CA ARG A 281 16.25 -17.89 1.12
C ARG A 281 15.20 -17.14 0.30
N TYR A 282 15.00 -15.87 0.68
CA TYR A 282 13.92 -14.97 0.27
C TYR A 282 14.49 -13.60 -0.09
N VAL A 283 14.10 -13.06 -1.25
CA VAL A 283 14.43 -11.69 -1.65
C VAL A 283 13.33 -10.75 -1.15
N MET A 284 13.66 -9.93 -0.14
CA MET A 284 12.80 -8.84 0.30
C MET A 284 12.94 -7.68 -0.69
N PHE A 285 11.84 -7.32 -1.36
CA PHE A 285 11.80 -6.27 -2.38
C PHE A 285 10.50 -5.48 -2.25
N ALA A 286 10.41 -4.67 -1.20
CA ALA A 286 9.23 -3.88 -0.87
C ALA A 286 9.20 -2.54 -1.66
N ASP A 287 10.30 -1.78 -1.59
CA ASP A 287 10.34 -0.36 -1.90
C ASP A 287 9.94 0.04 -3.34
N PRO A 288 10.47 -0.57 -4.43
CA PRO A 288 10.21 -0.09 -5.79
C PRO A 288 8.79 -0.40 -6.32
N TYR A 289 8.02 -1.21 -5.61
CA TYR A 289 6.64 -1.56 -5.97
C TYR A 289 5.58 -1.12 -4.96
N GLY A 290 5.97 -0.57 -3.81
CA GLY A 290 5.06 0.22 -2.96
C GLY A 290 4.43 1.39 -3.71
N ILE A 291 5.10 1.85 -4.76
CA ILE A 291 4.56 2.81 -5.70
C ILE A 291 3.64 2.11 -6.71
N ARG A 292 2.32 2.16 -6.46
CA ARG A 292 1.23 1.79 -7.41
C ARG A 292 1.23 2.54 -8.76
N ASN A 293 2.26 3.32 -9.06
CA ASN A 293 2.47 3.98 -10.35
C ASN A 293 3.24 3.11 -11.36
N SER A 294 3.56 1.85 -11.05
CA SER A 294 4.20 0.94 -12.01
C SER A 294 3.47 0.96 -13.35
N LYS A 295 4.20 1.10 -14.45
CA LYS A 295 3.61 1.19 -15.80
C LYS A 295 3.12 -0.16 -16.34
N SER A 296 3.35 -1.24 -15.60
CA SER A 296 3.01 -2.61 -15.97
C SER A 296 2.04 -3.23 -14.96
N THR A 297 1.23 -4.19 -15.43
CA THR A 297 0.37 -5.03 -14.58
C THR A 297 1.20 -5.71 -13.48
N LEU A 298 0.66 -5.71 -12.26
CA LEU A 298 1.40 -5.65 -10.99
C LEU A 298 2.25 -6.88 -10.56
N PHE A 299 2.69 -7.77 -11.47
CA PHE A 299 3.36 -9.02 -11.04
C PHE A 299 4.49 -9.60 -11.91
N PRO A 300 4.25 -10.15 -13.12
CA PRO A 300 4.97 -11.38 -13.51
C PRO A 300 6.47 -11.22 -13.77
N ALA A 301 6.85 -10.21 -14.54
CA ALA A 301 8.16 -10.19 -15.21
C ALA A 301 9.34 -10.10 -14.25
N ILE A 302 9.25 -9.28 -13.20
CA ILE A 302 10.35 -9.07 -12.26
C ILE A 302 10.55 -10.26 -11.33
N TRP A 303 9.47 -10.88 -10.83
CA TRP A 303 9.56 -12.02 -9.91
C TRP A 303 10.05 -13.27 -10.63
N ASP A 304 9.51 -13.55 -11.81
CA ASP A 304 10.01 -14.68 -12.62
C ASP A 304 11.43 -14.43 -13.14
N ARG A 305 11.84 -13.18 -13.37
CA ARG A 305 13.24 -12.83 -13.61
C ARG A 305 14.11 -13.08 -12.37
N ILE A 306 13.73 -12.59 -11.18
CA ILE A 306 14.48 -12.83 -9.94
C ILE A 306 14.67 -14.33 -9.67
N MET A 307 13.69 -15.15 -10.02
CA MET A 307 13.74 -16.62 -9.85
C MET A 307 14.48 -17.38 -10.96
N THR A 308 14.85 -16.74 -12.08
CA THR A 308 15.51 -17.40 -13.23
C THR A 308 16.82 -16.76 -13.68
N ASP A 309 17.12 -15.53 -13.26
CA ASP A 309 18.32 -14.80 -13.63
C ASP A 309 19.56 -15.37 -12.93
N SER A 310 20.63 -15.57 -13.72
CA SER A 310 21.95 -16.02 -13.27
C SER A 310 22.53 -15.26 -12.07
N TYR A 311 22.11 -14.00 -11.86
CA TYR A 311 22.53 -13.21 -10.70
C TYR A 311 22.15 -13.89 -9.37
N PHE A 312 20.93 -14.44 -9.29
CA PHE A 312 20.37 -15.09 -8.10
C PHE A 312 20.41 -16.63 -8.14
N ALA A 313 20.75 -17.25 -9.27
CA ALA A 313 20.68 -18.70 -9.45
C ALA A 313 21.45 -19.50 -8.37
N ASP A 314 22.62 -19.02 -7.95
CA ASP A 314 23.44 -19.67 -6.91
C ASP A 314 22.81 -19.64 -5.50
N LEU A 315 21.76 -18.83 -5.29
CA LEU A 315 21.08 -18.70 -4.00
C LEU A 315 19.97 -19.75 -3.79
N ASP A 316 19.55 -20.45 -4.85
CA ASP A 316 18.50 -21.48 -4.80
C ASP A 316 17.26 -21.02 -3.98
N GLN A 317 16.66 -19.90 -4.38
CA GLN A 317 15.57 -19.26 -3.62
C GLN A 317 14.43 -20.24 -3.35
N ASN A 318 14.08 -20.40 -2.07
CA ASN A 318 13.15 -21.44 -1.62
C ASN A 318 11.80 -20.89 -1.11
N PHE A 319 11.65 -19.57 -1.15
CA PHE A 319 10.41 -18.80 -1.02
C PHE A 319 10.20 -17.92 -2.26
N SER A 320 8.95 -17.60 -2.55
CA SER A 320 8.60 -16.54 -3.50
C SER A 320 9.11 -15.20 -2.99
N PRO A 321 9.56 -14.28 -3.86
CA PRO A 321 9.90 -12.91 -3.47
C PRO A 321 8.74 -12.15 -2.81
N SER A 322 8.99 -10.94 -2.30
CA SER A 322 7.96 -10.13 -1.63
C SER A 322 6.70 -9.94 -2.47
N MET A 323 5.53 -10.22 -1.89
CA MET A 323 4.22 -10.10 -2.56
C MET A 323 3.31 -9.07 -1.89
N GLY A 324 3.78 -8.33 -0.87
CA GLY A 324 2.94 -7.42 -0.06
C GLY A 324 2.06 -6.50 -0.92
N ASN A 325 2.65 -5.86 -1.94
CA ASN A 325 1.95 -4.94 -2.85
C ASN A 325 0.70 -5.51 -3.55
N MET A 326 0.52 -6.83 -3.59
CA MET A 326 -0.67 -7.49 -4.16
C MET A 326 -1.90 -7.46 -3.25
N SER A 327 -1.74 -7.25 -1.94
CA SER A 327 -2.86 -7.08 -1.01
C SER A 327 -3.48 -5.68 -1.11
N MET A 328 -2.76 -4.67 -1.58
CA MET A 328 -3.24 -3.28 -1.70
C MET A 328 -4.58 -3.21 -2.47
N PRO A 329 -5.63 -2.52 -1.97
CA PRO A 329 -6.93 -2.45 -2.66
C PRO A 329 -6.85 -1.84 -4.08
N PRO A 330 -7.88 -2.05 -4.94
CA PRO A 330 -7.83 -1.66 -6.35
C PRO A 330 -7.60 -0.15 -6.55
N SER A 331 -6.62 0.25 -7.37
CA SER A 331 -6.23 1.66 -7.55
C SER A 331 -7.29 2.54 -8.20
N TYR A 332 -8.24 1.94 -8.93
CA TYR A 332 -9.36 2.64 -9.56
C TYR A 332 -10.67 2.51 -8.77
N ASP A 333 -10.61 2.02 -7.53
CA ASP A 333 -11.73 2.11 -6.62
C ASP A 333 -11.75 3.50 -5.98
N GLU A 334 -12.67 4.36 -6.38
CA GLU A 334 -12.77 5.71 -5.83
C GLU A 334 -13.13 5.72 -4.33
N GLU A 335 -13.65 4.59 -3.83
CA GLU A 335 -13.81 4.38 -2.40
C GLU A 335 -12.48 4.10 -1.67
N TYR A 336 -11.46 3.55 -2.35
CA TYR A 336 -10.12 3.33 -1.79
C TYR A 336 -9.41 4.66 -1.45
N ASN A 337 -9.60 5.69 -2.28
CA ASN A 337 -9.15 7.06 -1.99
C ASN A 337 -9.79 7.67 -0.72
N SER A 338 -10.85 7.04 -0.19
CA SER A 338 -11.52 7.39 1.08
C SER A 338 -11.33 6.34 2.19
N MET A 339 -10.53 5.31 1.94
CA MET A 339 -10.26 4.25 2.90
C MET A 339 -9.40 4.78 4.04
N LYS A 340 -9.83 4.52 5.28
CA LYS A 340 -9.08 4.85 6.49
C LYS A 340 -8.22 3.66 6.92
N CYS A 341 -6.90 3.83 6.92
CA CYS A 341 -6.02 2.81 7.47
C CYS A 341 -6.09 2.79 9.00
N PRO A 342 -6.02 1.60 9.64
CA PRO A 342 -5.66 0.29 9.11
C PRO A 342 -6.90 -0.60 8.91
N GLN A 343 -7.67 -0.36 7.84
CA GLN A 343 -9.02 -0.92 7.67
C GLN A 343 -9.93 -0.69 8.90
N ALA A 344 -9.83 0.48 9.53
CA ALA A 344 -10.65 0.84 10.70
C ALA A 344 -11.57 2.03 10.35
N SER A 345 -12.85 1.92 10.67
CA SER A 345 -13.84 2.98 10.45
C SER A 345 -14.48 3.40 11.76
N LEU A 346 -14.89 4.67 11.86
CA LEU A 346 -15.67 5.15 13.00
C LEU A 346 -17.13 4.75 12.83
N ASP A 347 -17.74 4.22 13.89
CA ASP A 347 -19.18 4.00 13.97
C ASP A 347 -19.94 5.30 14.31
N SER A 348 -21.27 5.22 14.39
CA SER A 348 -22.13 6.37 14.72
C SER A 348 -21.96 6.92 16.14
N SER A 349 -21.21 6.22 17.01
CA SER A 349 -20.83 6.69 18.34
C SER A 349 -19.42 7.29 18.40
N GLY A 350 -18.68 7.24 17.29
CA GLY A 350 -17.27 7.67 17.23
C GLY A 350 -16.29 6.62 17.75
N LYS A 351 -16.68 5.34 17.86
CA LYS A 351 -15.76 4.25 18.18
C LYS A 351 -15.23 3.58 16.91
N TYR A 352 -13.96 3.17 16.94
CA TYR A 352 -13.39 2.36 15.87
C TYR A 352 -14.04 0.97 15.81
N LYS A 353 -14.34 0.53 14.60
CA LYS A 353 -14.75 -0.84 14.22
C LYS A 353 -13.96 -1.30 12.99
N LEU A 354 -13.78 -2.61 12.86
CA LEU A 354 -13.10 -3.19 11.69
C LEU A 354 -13.95 -2.96 10.43
N ASP A 355 -13.33 -2.48 9.35
CA ASP A 355 -13.91 -2.51 8.00
C ASP A 355 -13.57 -3.86 7.36
N GLU A 356 -14.35 -4.87 7.73
CA GLU A 356 -14.20 -6.25 7.22
C GLU A 356 -14.25 -6.31 5.69
N TYR A 357 -14.96 -5.39 5.02
CA TYR A 357 -15.02 -5.37 3.56
C TYR A 357 -13.67 -5.04 2.95
N TRP A 358 -13.00 -3.99 3.42
CA TRP A 358 -11.70 -3.62 2.85
C TRP A 358 -10.65 -4.68 3.12
N LEU A 359 -10.56 -5.18 4.34
CA LEU A 359 -9.64 -6.26 4.66
C LEU A 359 -9.92 -7.54 3.86
N ASP A 360 -11.18 -7.88 3.59
CA ASP A 360 -11.55 -9.00 2.72
C ASP A 360 -11.14 -8.77 1.24
N GLN A 361 -11.32 -7.55 0.72
CA GLN A 361 -10.85 -7.16 -0.62
C GLN A 361 -9.32 -7.28 -0.74
N GLU A 362 -8.58 -6.85 0.29
CA GLU A 362 -7.12 -6.95 0.34
C GLU A 362 -6.64 -8.41 0.33
N ILE A 363 -7.18 -9.23 1.23
CA ILE A 363 -6.82 -10.65 1.35
C ILE A 363 -7.12 -11.39 0.04
N ARG A 364 -8.26 -11.14 -0.61
CA ARG A 364 -8.60 -11.73 -1.91
C ARG A 364 -7.71 -11.24 -3.05
N GLY A 365 -7.22 -10.00 -2.97
CA GLY A 365 -6.21 -9.47 -3.88
C GLY A 365 -4.88 -10.21 -3.81
N ALA A 366 -4.33 -10.36 -2.61
CA ALA A 366 -3.11 -11.13 -2.39
C ALA A 366 -3.26 -12.62 -2.76
N MET A 367 -4.47 -13.17 -2.57
CA MET A 367 -4.74 -14.58 -2.83
C MET A 367 -4.42 -15.02 -4.25
N VAL A 368 -4.71 -14.19 -5.26
CA VAL A 368 -4.39 -14.49 -6.67
C VAL A 368 -2.88 -14.68 -6.86
N ALA A 369 -2.07 -13.78 -6.32
CA ALA A 369 -0.61 -13.87 -6.36
C ALA A 369 -0.10 -15.13 -5.64
N PHE A 370 -0.63 -15.41 -4.44
CA PHE A 370 -0.25 -16.59 -3.67
C PHE A 370 -0.55 -17.89 -4.43
N ILE A 371 -1.74 -18.01 -5.02
CA ILE A 371 -2.11 -19.21 -5.80
C ILE A 371 -1.18 -19.39 -7.01
N ILE A 372 -0.87 -18.33 -7.76
CA ILE A 372 0.05 -18.39 -8.92
C ILE A 372 1.40 -18.95 -8.49
N GLU A 373 1.98 -18.41 -7.41
CA GLU A 373 3.29 -18.81 -6.92
C GLU A 373 3.29 -20.22 -6.31
N LYS A 374 2.22 -20.63 -5.62
CA LYS A 374 2.02 -22.03 -5.19
C LYS A 374 1.96 -22.99 -6.38
N LYS A 375 1.28 -22.63 -7.47
CA LYS A 375 1.24 -23.44 -8.72
C LYS A 375 2.61 -23.54 -9.41
N LYS A 376 3.51 -22.58 -9.19
CA LYS A 376 4.93 -22.65 -9.59
C LYS A 376 5.81 -23.46 -8.62
N GLY A 377 5.24 -24.07 -7.58
CA GLY A 377 5.97 -24.88 -6.59
C GLY A 377 6.69 -24.08 -5.50
N ARG A 378 6.38 -22.78 -5.34
CA ARG A 378 7.11 -21.87 -4.44
C ARG A 378 6.41 -21.76 -3.07
N ARG A 379 7.19 -21.43 -2.03
CA ARG A 379 6.64 -21.13 -0.70
C ARG A 379 6.15 -19.69 -0.62
N ILE A 380 5.11 -19.45 0.15
CA ILE A 380 4.45 -18.17 0.31
C ILE A 380 4.74 -17.63 1.71
N TYR A 381 5.35 -16.45 1.73
CA TYR A 381 5.26 -15.56 2.86
C TYR A 381 3.98 -14.72 2.68
N ALA A 382 2.98 -14.94 3.53
CA ALA A 382 1.71 -14.22 3.50
C ALA A 382 1.84 -12.89 4.25
N ASP A 383 2.45 -11.92 3.59
CA ASP A 383 2.37 -10.52 3.99
C ASP A 383 0.99 -9.96 3.61
N LEU A 384 0.21 -9.59 4.61
CA LEU A 384 -1.16 -9.11 4.49
C LEU A 384 -1.37 -7.81 5.28
N ASP A 385 -0.30 -7.06 5.56
CA ASP A 385 -0.30 -5.82 6.34
C ASP A 385 0.26 -4.64 5.53
N MET A 386 -0.57 -4.10 4.65
CA MET A 386 -0.15 -3.07 3.68
C MET A 386 -0.88 -1.74 3.82
N CYS A 387 -1.69 -1.57 4.86
CA CYS A 387 -2.35 -0.30 5.16
C CYS A 387 -1.39 0.68 5.84
N SER A 388 -0.39 1.16 5.09
CA SER A 388 0.60 2.13 5.53
C SER A 388 0.38 3.48 4.84
N ASN A 389 0.60 4.57 5.58
CA ASN A 389 0.65 5.93 5.04
C ASN A 389 1.78 6.11 4.01
N ALA A 390 2.70 5.14 3.94
CA ALA A 390 3.71 4.99 2.91
C ALA A 390 3.18 5.06 1.47
N TYR A 391 1.97 4.54 1.23
CA TYR A 391 1.45 4.32 -0.11
C TYR A 391 0.45 5.40 -0.56
N ILE A 392 0.38 6.51 0.17
CA ILE A 392 -0.47 7.66 -0.17
C ILE A 392 0.12 8.43 -1.35
N VAL A 393 -0.15 7.94 -2.56
CA VAL A 393 -0.02 8.76 -3.78
C VAL A 393 -1.26 9.68 -3.93
N GLN A 394 -2.41 9.29 -3.36
CA GLN A 394 -3.72 9.94 -3.58
C GLN A 394 -4.67 9.86 -2.35
N GLY A 395 -4.40 10.60 -1.26
CA GLY A 395 -5.27 10.65 -0.07
C GLY A 395 -4.88 11.72 0.97
N ASP A 396 -5.70 11.93 2.01
CA ASP A 396 -5.33 12.77 3.17
C ASP A 396 -4.60 11.91 4.22
N ILE A 397 -3.42 12.33 4.65
CA ILE A 397 -2.61 11.63 5.66
C ILE A 397 -3.37 11.43 6.99
N LYS A 398 -4.32 12.30 7.32
CA LYS A 398 -5.17 12.18 8.52
C LYS A 398 -6.12 10.99 8.50
N ASP A 399 -6.45 10.46 7.32
CA ASP A 399 -7.26 9.25 7.21
C ASP A 399 -6.47 7.98 7.58
N TYR A 400 -5.16 8.12 7.82
CA TYR A 400 -4.25 7.06 8.26
C TYR A 400 -3.83 7.21 9.73
N GLU A 401 -4.29 8.28 10.41
CA GLU A 401 -4.04 8.52 11.83
C GLU A 401 -5.15 7.88 12.70
N ILE A 402 -4.78 6.92 13.55
CA ILE A 402 -5.67 6.40 14.61
C ILE A 402 -5.37 7.12 15.92
N ASP A 403 -6.36 7.86 16.40
CA ASP A 403 -6.27 8.67 17.59
C ASP A 403 -6.72 7.86 18.82
N LEU A 404 -5.75 7.27 19.53
CA LEU A 404 -5.95 6.55 20.80
C LEU A 404 -5.54 7.47 21.97
N LYS A 405 -6.34 7.51 23.04
CA LYS A 405 -6.11 8.39 24.19
C LYS A 405 -5.48 7.72 25.40
N ASP A 406 -5.75 6.44 25.62
CA ASP A 406 -5.26 5.71 26.78
C ASP A 406 -5.11 4.19 26.55
N VAL A 407 -4.60 3.50 27.57
CA VAL A 407 -4.37 2.04 27.55
C VAL A 407 -5.67 1.24 27.38
N GLN A 408 -6.82 1.77 27.83
CA GLN A 408 -8.11 1.08 27.65
C GLN A 408 -8.56 1.19 26.19
N GLU A 409 -8.43 2.35 25.56
CA GLU A 409 -8.69 2.50 24.12
C GLU A 409 -7.73 1.67 23.27
N PHE A 410 -6.44 1.58 23.62
CA PHE A 410 -5.49 0.66 22.98
C PHE A 410 -5.92 -0.81 23.08
N LYS A 411 -6.39 -1.24 24.26
CA LYS A 411 -6.91 -2.61 24.45
C LYS A 411 -8.22 -2.85 23.69
N GLU A 412 -9.11 -1.86 23.64
CA GLU A 412 -10.34 -1.94 22.84
C GLU A 412 -10.03 -1.99 21.34
N PHE A 413 -9.05 -1.23 20.85
CA PHE A 413 -8.61 -1.29 19.46
C PHE A 413 -8.00 -2.67 19.13
N ALA A 414 -7.12 -3.19 19.98
CA ALA A 414 -6.55 -4.53 19.81
C ALA A 414 -7.63 -5.62 19.73
N LEU A 415 -8.63 -5.58 20.63
CA LEU A 415 -9.68 -6.59 20.74
C LEU A 415 -10.76 -6.48 19.64
N ASN A 416 -11.11 -5.27 19.22
CA ASN A 416 -12.20 -5.04 18.26
C ASN A 416 -11.72 -4.89 16.81
N ILE A 417 -10.43 -4.59 16.59
CA ILE A 417 -9.84 -4.34 15.26
C ILE A 417 -8.74 -5.35 14.97
N SER A 418 -7.61 -5.28 15.69
CA SER A 418 -6.38 -6.00 15.31
C SER A 418 -6.52 -7.51 15.40
N VAL A 419 -7.06 -8.03 16.51
CA VAL A 419 -7.29 -9.46 16.70
C VAL A 419 -8.28 -10.02 15.66
N PRO A 420 -9.48 -9.42 15.45
CA PRO A 420 -10.37 -9.80 14.34
C PRO A 420 -9.70 -9.73 12.96
N ALA A 421 -8.90 -8.70 12.69
CA ALA A 421 -8.17 -8.56 11.43
C ALA A 421 -7.17 -9.71 11.21
N TYR A 422 -6.36 -10.05 12.22
CA TYR A 422 -5.46 -11.20 12.15
C TYR A 422 -6.19 -12.54 12.04
N ILE A 423 -7.37 -12.68 12.63
CA ILE A 423 -8.23 -13.86 12.41
C ILE A 423 -8.66 -13.98 10.94
N MET A 424 -8.97 -12.86 10.26
CA MET A 424 -9.28 -12.87 8.83
C MET A 424 -8.05 -13.22 7.98
N LYS A 425 -6.91 -12.56 8.23
CA LYS A 425 -5.62 -12.83 7.54
C LYS A 425 -5.17 -14.28 7.71
N ALA A 426 -5.26 -14.83 8.93
CA ALA A 426 -4.94 -16.23 9.24
C ALA A 426 -5.81 -17.23 8.46
N LYS A 427 -7.12 -16.95 8.32
CA LYS A 427 -8.02 -17.77 7.48
C LYS A 427 -7.66 -17.69 6.00
N GLY A 428 -7.29 -16.51 5.50
CA GLY A 428 -6.78 -16.33 4.13
C GLY A 428 -5.48 -17.11 3.89
N ALA A 429 -4.48 -16.94 4.76
CA ALA A 429 -3.20 -17.63 4.67
C ALA A 429 -3.35 -19.17 4.77
N GLU A 430 -4.27 -19.69 5.59
CA GLU A 430 -4.57 -21.13 5.66
C GLU A 430 -5.34 -21.65 4.43
N LYS A 431 -6.15 -20.81 3.77
CA LYS A 431 -6.74 -21.13 2.45
C LYS A 431 -5.66 -21.25 1.37
N ALA A 432 -4.69 -20.32 1.34
CA ALA A 432 -3.53 -20.38 0.45
C ALA A 432 -2.54 -21.53 0.75
N LYS A 433 -2.65 -22.16 1.93
CA LYS A 433 -1.60 -23.00 2.54
C LYS A 433 -0.25 -22.30 2.66
N ALA A 434 -0.27 -20.98 2.78
CA ALA A 434 0.93 -20.15 2.81
C ALA A 434 1.80 -20.52 4.01
N GLU A 435 3.08 -20.79 3.77
CA GLU A 435 4.00 -21.39 4.73
C GLU A 435 4.18 -20.55 5.99
N MET A 436 4.11 -19.22 5.87
CA MET A 436 4.38 -18.27 6.95
C MET A 436 3.44 -17.06 6.90
N ILE A 437 3.12 -16.49 8.06
CA ILE A 437 2.42 -15.20 8.22
C ILE A 437 3.21 -14.30 9.18
N GLN A 438 3.30 -13.00 8.90
CA GLN A 438 3.83 -12.02 9.85
C GLN A 438 2.70 -11.44 10.70
N LEU A 439 2.98 -11.24 11.99
CA LEU A 439 2.10 -10.56 12.94
C LEU A 439 2.75 -9.25 13.35
N ASN A 440 2.14 -8.15 12.91
CA ASN A 440 2.57 -6.80 13.19
C ASN A 440 1.86 -6.22 14.42
N SER A 441 2.42 -5.15 14.96
CA SER A 441 1.81 -4.38 16.03
C SER A 441 0.58 -3.57 15.56
N ILE A 442 0.00 -2.76 16.44
CA ILE A 442 -1.00 -1.77 16.04
C ILE A 442 -0.31 -0.69 15.20
N LEU A 443 -0.67 -0.61 13.92
CA LEU A 443 -0.24 0.40 12.92
C LEU A 443 1.23 0.33 12.49
N ASN A 444 2.04 -0.55 13.07
CA ASN A 444 3.48 -0.62 12.80
C ASN A 444 3.94 -2.07 12.75
N THR A 445 4.99 -2.34 11.99
CA THR A 445 5.57 -3.68 11.81
C THR A 445 6.01 -4.28 13.15
N GLU A 446 6.76 -3.56 13.96
CA GLU A 446 7.39 -4.07 15.19
C GLU A 446 6.58 -3.82 16.46
N ILE A 447 6.56 -4.80 17.37
CA ILE A 447 5.74 -4.82 18.60
C ILE A 447 5.99 -3.63 19.54
N GLU A 448 7.21 -3.10 19.58
CA GLU A 448 7.61 -2.00 20.48
C GLU A 448 7.29 -0.61 19.92
N VAL A 449 7.10 -0.46 18.60
CA VAL A 449 6.97 0.86 17.95
C VAL A 449 5.72 1.65 18.39
N PRO A 450 4.54 1.07 18.66
CA PRO A 450 3.41 1.84 19.19
C PRO A 450 3.74 2.54 20.52
N PHE A 451 4.58 1.92 21.35
CA PHE A 451 5.04 2.54 22.59
C PHE A 451 5.90 3.76 22.31
N SER A 452 6.70 3.75 21.25
CA SER A 452 7.52 4.90 20.84
C SER A 452 6.70 6.08 20.29
N GLN A 453 5.48 5.83 19.77
CA GLN A 453 4.63 6.83 19.11
C GLN A 453 3.54 7.42 20.04
N TYR A 454 2.89 6.60 20.85
CA TYR A 454 1.74 7.04 21.67
C TYR A 454 2.17 7.54 23.05
N SER A 455 1.83 8.78 23.38
CA SER A 455 2.27 9.42 24.63
C SER A 455 1.72 8.77 25.90
N PHE A 456 0.53 8.19 25.88
CA PHE A 456 0.02 7.42 27.01
C PHE A 456 0.73 6.07 27.17
N LEU A 457 1.37 5.53 26.12
CA LEU A 457 2.17 4.30 26.17
C LEU A 457 3.60 4.58 26.63
N TYR A 458 4.31 5.59 26.05
CA TYR A 458 5.69 5.85 26.46
C TYR A 458 5.83 6.34 27.91
N ASN A 459 4.78 6.95 28.45
CA ASN A 459 4.76 7.40 29.85
C ASN A 459 4.46 6.28 30.85
N LEU A 460 4.15 5.05 30.40
CA LEU A 460 4.00 3.91 31.31
C LEU A 460 5.35 3.55 31.96
N PRO A 461 5.36 3.03 33.20
CA PRO A 461 6.52 2.38 33.77
C PRO A 461 7.08 1.29 32.83
N LYS A 462 8.40 1.21 32.69
CA LYS A 462 9.11 0.25 31.80
C LYS A 462 8.57 -1.19 31.88
N SER A 463 8.21 -1.68 33.08
CA SER A 463 7.61 -3.02 33.23
C SER A 463 6.20 -3.15 32.66
N GLN A 464 5.38 -2.09 32.74
CA GLN A 464 4.02 -2.07 32.18
C GLN A 464 4.01 -1.91 30.66
N GLN A 465 5.04 -1.30 30.07
CA GLN A 465 5.23 -1.30 28.61
C GLN A 465 5.41 -2.74 28.10
N VAL A 466 6.34 -3.48 28.70
CA VAL A 466 6.59 -4.90 28.37
C VAL A 466 5.36 -5.77 28.67
N GLU A 467 4.69 -5.59 29.81
CA GLU A 467 3.47 -6.34 30.15
C GLU A 467 2.33 -6.13 29.14
N LEU A 468 2.13 -4.89 28.67
CA LEU A 468 1.10 -4.56 27.69
C LEU A 468 1.44 -5.07 26.29
N ALA A 469 2.72 -4.99 25.90
CA ALA A 469 3.22 -5.55 24.65
C ALA A 469 3.11 -7.08 24.62
N GLN A 470 3.49 -7.75 25.71
CA GLN A 470 3.33 -9.20 25.87
C GLN A 470 1.85 -9.59 25.78
N TRP A 471 0.97 -8.88 26.49
CA TRP A 471 -0.48 -9.12 26.43
C TRP A 471 -1.02 -9.05 25.00
N TYR A 472 -0.59 -8.06 24.20
CA TYR A 472 -0.98 -7.94 22.80
C TYR A 472 -0.43 -9.09 21.95
N LEU A 473 0.83 -9.45 22.14
CA LEU A 473 1.48 -10.53 21.39
C LEU A 473 0.82 -11.88 21.67
N ASP A 474 0.63 -12.20 22.95
CA ASP A 474 0.02 -13.46 23.42
C ASP A 474 -1.39 -13.64 22.85
N ILE A 475 -2.23 -12.59 22.89
CA ILE A 475 -3.61 -12.70 22.42
C ILE A 475 -3.71 -12.82 20.90
N VAL A 476 -2.89 -12.09 20.13
CA VAL A 476 -2.90 -12.21 18.67
C VAL A 476 -2.38 -13.58 18.23
N ILE A 477 -1.25 -14.06 18.79
CA ILE A 477 -0.72 -15.40 18.47
C ILE A 477 -1.74 -16.49 18.84
N ALA A 478 -2.33 -16.43 20.04
CA ALA A 478 -3.29 -17.43 20.50
C ALA A 478 -4.56 -17.50 19.64
N GLU A 479 -5.04 -16.39 19.09
CA GLU A 479 -6.18 -16.38 18.16
C GLU A 479 -5.77 -16.85 16.75
N VAL A 480 -4.61 -16.42 16.23
CA VAL A 480 -4.09 -16.82 14.90
C VAL A 480 -3.86 -18.33 14.82
N ARG A 481 -3.25 -18.94 15.84
CA ARG A 481 -2.97 -20.39 15.91
C ARG A 481 -4.24 -21.27 15.87
N LYS A 482 -5.43 -20.73 16.14
CA LYS A 482 -6.70 -21.46 15.98
C LYS A 482 -7.07 -21.70 14.52
N TYR A 483 -6.59 -20.85 13.61
CA TYR A 483 -6.95 -20.84 12.19
C TYR A 483 -5.78 -21.19 11.28
N PHE A 484 -4.56 -20.79 11.63
CA PHE A 484 -3.37 -20.95 10.79
C PHE A 484 -2.37 -21.96 11.37
N LYS A 485 -1.89 -22.87 10.52
CA LYS A 485 -0.99 -23.98 10.90
C LYS A 485 0.46 -23.84 10.42
N GLY A 486 0.81 -22.68 9.85
CA GLY A 486 2.17 -22.39 9.38
C GLY A 486 3.04 -21.71 10.42
N TYR A 487 4.18 -21.20 9.95
CA TYR A 487 5.12 -20.42 10.74
C TYR A 487 4.54 -19.04 11.09
N ILE A 488 4.58 -18.68 12.37
CA ILE A 488 4.30 -17.33 12.86
C ILE A 488 5.61 -16.57 12.98
N TRP A 489 5.70 -15.48 12.24
CA TRP A 489 6.77 -14.49 12.29
C TRP A 489 6.28 -13.25 13.05
N VAL A 490 7.07 -12.77 14.01
CA VAL A 490 6.89 -11.49 14.72
C VAL A 490 8.09 -10.58 14.44
N ALA A 491 7.87 -9.27 14.27
CA ALA A 491 8.97 -8.30 14.16
C ALA A 491 9.18 -7.52 15.46
N SER A 492 10.43 -7.20 15.76
CA SER A 492 10.86 -6.47 16.95
C SER A 492 11.86 -5.37 16.58
N ASN A 493 11.68 -4.18 17.14
CA ASN A 493 12.54 -3.03 16.90
C ASN A 493 13.64 -2.97 17.96
N VAL A 494 14.90 -3.12 17.54
CA VAL A 494 16.02 -3.28 18.48
C VAL A 494 16.62 -1.95 18.93
N HIS A 495 15.92 -1.36 19.91
CA HIS A 495 16.41 -0.25 20.71
C HIS A 495 16.62 -0.67 22.17
N TYR A 496 17.29 -1.81 22.37
CA TYR A 496 17.56 -2.39 23.69
C TYR A 496 18.70 -1.69 24.45
N ASP A 497 18.94 -0.39 24.21
CA ASP A 497 20.07 0.36 24.76
C ASP A 497 19.58 1.45 25.73
N ASP A 498 19.99 1.40 27.00
CA ASP A 498 19.69 2.47 27.96
C ASP A 498 20.57 3.73 27.74
N GLY A 499 21.45 3.70 26.72
CA GLY A 499 22.32 4.79 26.31
C GLY A 499 23.69 4.78 27.01
N HIS A 500 24.63 5.59 26.51
CA HIS A 500 25.97 5.73 27.08
C HIS A 500 26.36 7.22 27.18
N PRO A 501 27.18 7.67 28.15
CA PRO A 501 27.59 9.08 28.23
C PRO A 501 28.27 9.62 26.96
N ASP A 502 29.09 8.79 26.30
CA ASP A 502 29.73 9.13 25.01
C ASP A 502 28.83 8.92 23.78
N PHE A 503 27.70 8.23 23.94
CA PHE A 503 26.73 7.90 22.90
C PHE A 503 25.32 8.07 23.49
N PRO A 504 24.91 9.32 23.80
CA PRO A 504 23.65 9.56 24.48
C PRO A 504 22.52 9.10 23.57
N GLY A 505 21.73 8.13 24.04
CA GLY A 505 20.46 7.79 23.40
C GLY A 505 19.59 9.05 23.35
N SER A 506 18.86 9.23 22.24
CA SER A 506 18.08 10.44 22.04
C SER A 506 17.11 10.66 23.22
N HIS A 507 17.16 11.84 23.85
CA HIS A 507 16.20 12.23 24.90
C HIS A 507 14.75 12.38 24.38
N LEU A 508 14.51 12.05 23.12
CA LEU A 508 13.26 12.18 22.39
C LEU A 508 12.32 10.97 22.56
N ASN A 509 12.83 9.78 22.91
CA ASN A 509 11.98 8.62 23.16
C ASN A 509 12.31 7.88 24.48
N PRO A 510 11.49 8.03 25.54
CA PRO A 510 11.77 7.41 26.84
C PRO A 510 11.45 5.90 26.88
N THR A 511 10.92 5.32 25.79
CA THR A 511 10.66 3.86 25.71
C THR A 511 11.88 3.03 25.38
N TYR A 512 12.97 3.59 24.85
CA TYR A 512 14.13 2.77 24.51
C TYR A 512 14.89 2.32 25.77
N GLY A 513 15.53 1.15 25.71
CA GLY A 513 16.29 0.58 26.83
C GLY A 513 16.25 -0.94 26.98
N GLN A 514 17.15 -1.46 27.82
CA GLN A 514 17.37 -2.90 28.03
C GLN A 514 16.15 -3.67 28.59
N HIS A 515 15.16 -2.97 29.14
CA HIS A 515 13.93 -3.59 29.63
C HIS A 515 13.11 -4.34 28.56
N TRP A 516 13.15 -3.91 27.30
CA TRP A 516 12.48 -4.60 26.19
C TRP A 516 13.01 -6.01 25.94
N LYS A 517 14.25 -6.31 26.35
CA LYS A 517 14.76 -7.68 26.34
C LYS A 517 13.89 -8.66 27.15
N ASN A 518 13.03 -8.18 28.06
CA ASN A 518 12.11 -9.02 28.82
C ASN A 518 10.82 -9.39 28.07
N LEU A 519 10.55 -8.79 26.91
CA LEU A 519 9.48 -9.24 26.01
C LEU A 519 9.83 -10.65 25.51
N SER A 520 8.88 -11.58 25.63
CA SER A 520 9.03 -13.00 25.31
C SER A 520 8.37 -13.31 23.98
N PHE A 521 9.12 -13.92 23.08
CA PHE A 521 8.67 -14.35 21.77
C PHE A 521 8.44 -15.88 21.67
N ALA A 522 8.49 -16.60 22.80
CA ALA A 522 8.50 -18.07 22.84
C ALA A 522 7.29 -18.79 22.18
N GLU A 523 6.18 -18.08 21.93
CA GLU A 523 5.00 -18.62 21.23
C GLU A 523 5.04 -18.41 19.70
N ALA A 524 5.97 -17.59 19.21
CA ALA A 524 6.27 -17.40 17.79
C ALA A 524 7.30 -18.43 17.29
N ASP A 525 7.29 -18.71 15.98
CA ASP A 525 8.28 -19.63 15.39
C ASP A 525 9.54 -18.86 14.90
N HIS A 526 9.36 -17.59 14.52
CA HIS A 526 10.40 -16.71 14.02
C HIS A 526 10.30 -15.28 14.56
N VAL A 527 11.45 -14.65 14.84
CA VAL A 527 11.55 -13.22 15.17
C VAL A 527 12.52 -12.52 14.22
N SER A 528 12.07 -11.47 13.53
CA SER A 528 12.98 -10.54 12.84
C SER A 528 13.29 -9.35 13.73
N PHE A 529 14.56 -8.96 13.76
CA PHE A 529 15.04 -7.81 14.51
C PHE A 529 15.44 -6.68 13.55
N THR A 530 14.70 -5.56 13.58
CA THR A 530 14.93 -4.38 12.74
C THR A 530 16.09 -3.57 13.31
N LEU A 531 17.25 -3.58 12.63
CA LEU A 531 18.50 -2.98 13.09
C LEU A 531 18.75 -1.61 12.45
N ASP A 532 18.11 -0.57 12.95
CA ASP A 532 18.31 0.79 12.44
C ASP A 532 19.59 1.44 12.99
N GLY A 533 20.65 1.38 12.18
CA GLY A 533 21.93 2.05 12.47
C GLY A 533 21.91 3.54 12.08
N SER A 534 23.00 4.25 12.40
CA SER A 534 23.07 5.71 12.33
C SER A 534 24.34 6.27 11.66
N CYS A 535 24.40 7.59 11.54
CA CYS A 535 25.30 8.38 10.71
C CYS A 535 26.81 8.40 11.09
N ASP A 536 27.28 7.55 12.01
CA ASP A 536 28.70 7.48 12.42
C ASP A 536 29.12 6.03 12.67
N PHE A 537 30.26 5.63 12.12
CA PHE A 537 30.70 4.23 12.14
C PHE A 537 30.93 3.69 13.56
N ARG A 538 31.42 4.51 14.50
CA ARG A 538 31.67 4.08 15.88
C ARG A 538 30.36 3.93 16.66
N HIS A 539 29.35 4.75 16.33
CA HIS A 539 27.99 4.56 16.83
C HIS A 539 27.41 3.24 16.33
N VAL A 540 27.53 2.95 15.02
CA VAL A 540 27.12 1.67 14.42
C VAL A 540 27.83 0.49 15.08
N GLU A 541 29.16 0.53 15.23
CA GLU A 541 29.93 -0.54 15.88
C GLU A 541 29.40 -0.89 17.28
N ARG A 542 29.25 0.13 18.14
CA ARG A 542 28.73 -0.06 19.51
C ARG A 542 27.26 -0.50 19.50
N PHE A 543 26.42 0.09 18.65
CA PHE A 543 25.00 -0.26 18.53
C PHE A 543 24.86 -1.75 18.21
N LEU A 544 25.61 -2.24 17.22
CA LEU A 544 25.60 -3.65 16.84
C LEU A 544 26.08 -4.57 17.97
N ASP A 545 27.09 -4.19 18.76
CA ASP A 545 27.51 -4.99 19.93
C ASP A 545 26.37 -5.13 20.94
N VAL A 546 25.71 -4.02 21.30
CA VAL A 546 24.60 -4.01 22.28
C VAL A 546 23.38 -4.79 21.77
N GLN A 547 22.96 -4.54 20.52
CA GLN A 547 21.76 -5.20 19.99
C GLN A 547 22.00 -6.68 19.71
N LEU A 548 23.15 -7.09 19.15
CA LEU A 548 23.41 -8.50 18.86
C LEU A 548 23.62 -9.33 20.13
N GLU A 549 24.19 -8.77 21.21
CA GLU A 549 24.23 -9.42 22.53
C GLU A 549 22.82 -9.68 23.04
N ALA A 550 21.96 -8.65 23.03
CA ALA A 550 20.57 -8.73 23.48
C ALA A 550 19.73 -9.70 22.64
N ILE A 551 19.85 -9.68 21.31
CA ILE A 551 19.22 -10.66 20.40
C ILE A 551 19.66 -12.08 20.78
N MET A 552 20.95 -12.30 21.03
CA MET A 552 21.45 -13.62 21.44
C MET A 552 21.00 -14.06 22.84
N GLU A 553 20.61 -13.15 23.73
CA GLU A 553 19.93 -13.51 24.98
C GLU A 553 18.49 -13.96 24.71
N ILE A 554 17.71 -13.17 23.96
CA ILE A 554 16.30 -13.43 23.62
C ILE A 554 16.17 -14.77 22.88
N VAL A 555 16.94 -14.95 21.79
CA VAL A 555 16.92 -16.17 20.95
C VAL A 555 17.24 -17.43 21.75
N LYS A 556 18.18 -17.36 22.70
CA LYS A 556 18.52 -18.51 23.57
C LYS A 556 17.46 -18.76 24.64
N ARG A 557 16.83 -17.71 25.18
CA ARG A 557 15.81 -17.82 26.23
C ARG A 557 14.51 -18.39 25.66
N ASP A 558 14.09 -17.89 24.50
CA ASP A 558 12.79 -18.19 23.91
C ASP A 558 12.83 -19.37 22.93
N ASN A 559 14.02 -19.81 22.54
CA ASN A 559 14.23 -20.92 21.60
C ASN A 559 13.54 -20.70 20.23
N VAL A 560 13.53 -19.45 19.77
CA VAL A 560 12.95 -19.03 18.48
C VAL A 560 13.99 -19.08 17.36
N THR A 561 13.54 -19.26 16.12
CA THR A 561 14.39 -18.92 14.96
C THR A 561 14.46 -17.40 14.81
N TRP A 562 15.53 -16.87 14.22
CA TRP A 562 15.69 -15.41 14.13
C TRP A 562 16.29 -14.92 12.81
N SER A 563 16.04 -13.66 12.50
CA SER A 563 16.67 -12.93 11.41
C SER A 563 16.92 -11.48 11.83
N ALA A 564 17.75 -10.75 11.09
CA ALA A 564 17.89 -9.32 11.30
C ALA A 564 18.34 -8.61 10.02
N LEU A 565 17.62 -7.55 9.68
CA LEU A 565 17.87 -6.73 8.50
C LEU A 565 18.53 -5.42 8.94
N PRO A 566 19.75 -5.10 8.46
CA PRO A 566 20.46 -3.89 8.83
C PRO A 566 19.91 -2.68 8.06
N GLY A 567 19.06 -1.90 8.73
CA GLY A 567 18.55 -0.61 8.30
C GLY A 567 19.60 0.49 8.42
N PHE A 568 20.65 0.44 7.59
CA PHE A 568 21.56 1.56 7.44
C PHE A 568 20.96 2.58 6.45
N PHE A 569 20.45 3.67 7.00
CA PHE A 569 19.90 4.80 6.26
C PHE A 569 20.50 6.10 6.77
N LYS A 570 20.68 7.08 5.88
CA LYS A 570 21.27 8.37 6.24
C LYS A 570 20.45 9.16 7.29
N ARG A 571 19.14 8.90 7.37
CA ARG A 571 18.19 9.66 8.20
C ARG A 571 17.41 8.85 9.24
N SER A 572 17.60 7.54 9.34
CA SER A 572 16.96 6.72 10.40
C SER A 572 17.21 7.28 11.80
N GLN A 573 18.31 8.02 12.02
CA GLN A 573 18.62 8.70 13.29
C GLN A 573 19.34 10.07 13.14
N GLY A 574 18.95 10.94 12.19
CA GLY A 574 19.60 12.26 12.03
C GLY A 574 18.72 13.34 11.38
N PRO A 575 18.91 14.65 11.70
CA PRO A 575 19.99 15.24 12.50
C PRO A 575 19.64 15.58 13.97
N GLU A 576 18.40 15.34 14.42
CA GLU A 576 17.94 15.78 15.76
C GLU A 576 18.37 14.84 16.91
N PHE A 577 18.75 13.60 16.61
CA PHE A 577 18.78 12.52 17.61
C PHE A 577 20.09 12.40 18.41
N VAL A 578 21.26 12.77 17.85
CA VAL A 578 22.55 12.66 18.56
C VAL A 578 23.44 13.89 18.34
N LYS A 579 23.64 14.68 19.40
CA LYS A 579 24.58 15.80 19.46
C LYS A 579 26.03 15.29 19.53
N GLY A 580 26.52 14.76 18.41
CA GLY A 580 27.84 14.14 18.31
C GLY A 580 28.06 13.27 17.06
N CYS A 581 27.01 12.97 16.29
CA CYS A 581 27.16 12.27 15.02
C CYS A 581 27.93 13.12 14.00
N LYS A 582 28.84 12.50 13.23
CA LYS A 582 29.71 13.20 12.27
C LYS A 582 29.25 13.17 10.81
N ASP A 583 28.19 12.43 10.51
CA ASP A 583 27.75 12.09 9.16
C ASP A 583 28.87 11.52 8.28
N GLU A 584 29.41 10.37 8.71
CA GLU A 584 30.39 9.58 7.95
C GLU A 584 29.69 8.67 6.91
N PHE A 585 28.35 8.64 6.86
CA PHE A 585 27.54 7.67 6.11
C PHE A 585 27.97 7.56 4.63
N ASP A 586 27.90 8.66 3.87
CA ASP A 586 28.25 8.70 2.44
C ASP A 586 29.66 8.19 2.13
N SER A 587 30.57 8.25 3.12
CA SER A 587 31.97 7.83 2.98
C SER A 587 32.27 6.41 3.49
N ARG A 588 31.40 5.84 4.34
CA ARG A 588 31.69 4.61 5.11
C ARG A 588 30.52 3.61 5.19
N GLU A 589 29.44 3.79 4.45
CA GLU A 589 28.28 2.85 4.39
C GLU A 589 28.72 1.39 4.14
N VAL A 590 29.66 1.17 3.20
CA VAL A 590 30.20 -0.17 2.91
C VAL A 590 30.91 -0.76 4.13
N GLU A 591 31.68 0.04 4.89
CA GLU A 591 32.33 -0.42 6.12
C GLU A 591 31.30 -0.75 7.21
N MET A 592 30.20 0.02 7.31
CA MET A 592 29.10 -0.25 8.25
C MET A 592 28.41 -1.60 7.97
N HIS A 593 28.18 -1.93 6.69
CA HIS A 593 27.70 -3.26 6.30
C HIS A 593 28.74 -4.37 6.54
N GLN A 594 30.03 -4.12 6.27
CA GLN A 594 31.10 -5.09 6.51
C GLN A 594 31.25 -5.45 8.00
N ILE A 595 31.19 -4.47 8.91
CA ILE A 595 31.28 -4.75 10.35
C ILE A 595 30.05 -5.50 10.85
N TYR A 596 28.86 -5.24 10.31
CA TYR A 596 27.67 -6.03 10.60
C TYR A 596 27.82 -7.50 10.18
N ILE A 597 28.22 -7.75 8.93
CA ILE A 597 28.49 -9.10 8.42
C ILE A 597 29.53 -9.81 9.31
N SER A 598 30.63 -9.13 9.64
CA SER A 598 31.69 -9.67 10.50
C SER A 598 31.17 -10.07 11.89
N LYS A 599 30.39 -9.21 12.56
CA LYS A 599 29.79 -9.53 13.86
C LYS A 599 28.80 -10.69 13.73
N GLN A 600 27.91 -10.70 12.72
CA GLN A 600 26.97 -11.80 12.44
C GLN A 600 27.68 -13.15 12.18
N GLU A 601 28.80 -13.14 11.47
CA GLU A 601 29.66 -14.33 11.25
C GLU A 601 30.25 -14.89 12.55
N THR A 602 30.38 -14.11 13.63
CA THR A 602 30.85 -14.60 14.95
C THR A 602 29.75 -15.14 15.88
N LEU A 603 28.46 -14.87 15.60
CA LEU A 603 27.38 -15.25 16.51
C LEU A 603 27.22 -16.78 16.69
N PRO A 604 26.90 -17.28 17.89
CA PRO A 604 26.80 -18.71 18.19
C PRO A 604 25.58 -19.38 17.56
N ILE A 605 24.51 -18.62 17.30
CA ILE A 605 23.30 -19.08 16.61
C ILE A 605 23.20 -18.24 15.33
N LYS A 606 23.14 -18.89 14.17
CA LYS A 606 23.04 -18.20 12.88
C LYS A 606 21.60 -17.76 12.60
N PRO A 607 21.40 -16.66 11.87
CA PRO A 607 20.07 -16.29 11.43
C PRO A 607 19.51 -17.37 10.49
N TYR A 608 18.23 -17.64 10.66
CA TYR A 608 17.48 -18.63 9.89
C TYR A 608 17.14 -18.12 8.48
N PHE A 609 16.97 -16.81 8.32
CA PHE A 609 16.82 -16.18 7.01
C PHE A 609 18.20 -15.73 6.51
N LEU A 610 18.46 -16.00 5.25
CA LEU A 610 19.60 -15.44 4.54
C LEU A 610 19.24 -14.04 4.06
N ASN A 611 20.01 -13.03 4.48
CA ASN A 611 19.83 -11.66 4.00
C ASN A 611 20.23 -11.58 2.52
N ILE A 612 19.24 -11.40 1.65
CA ILE A 612 19.42 -11.22 0.21
C ILE A 612 18.76 -9.90 -0.17
N LEU A 613 19.57 -8.94 -0.64
CA LEU A 613 19.05 -7.66 -1.14
C LEU A 613 18.38 -7.84 -2.51
N GLY A 614 17.45 -6.92 -2.82
CA GLY A 614 16.79 -6.85 -4.12
C GLY A 614 17.75 -6.65 -5.30
N PRO A 615 17.27 -6.87 -6.55
CA PRO A 615 18.06 -6.58 -7.74
C PRO A 615 18.43 -5.08 -7.83
N PRO A 616 19.49 -4.74 -8.57
CA PRO A 616 19.83 -3.35 -8.85
C PRO A 616 18.69 -2.67 -9.60
N ARG A 617 18.40 -1.41 -9.26
CA ARG A 617 17.28 -0.62 -9.80
C ARG A 617 17.25 -0.53 -11.34
N SER A 618 18.39 -0.74 -12.01
CA SER A 618 18.44 -0.88 -13.47
C SER A 618 17.51 -1.97 -14.04
N TRP A 619 17.05 -2.92 -13.21
CA TRP A 619 16.08 -3.95 -13.59
C TRP A 619 14.63 -3.45 -13.56
N THR A 620 14.30 -2.48 -12.70
CA THR A 620 12.95 -1.96 -12.47
C THR A 620 12.68 -0.62 -13.15
N LYS A 621 13.74 0.15 -13.45
CA LYS A 621 13.66 1.55 -13.94
C LYS A 621 12.78 1.82 -15.17
N ILE A 622 12.50 0.80 -15.98
CA ILE A 622 11.59 0.93 -17.14
C ILE A 622 10.10 0.81 -16.73
N ASP A 623 9.83 -0.05 -15.75
CA ASP A 623 8.50 -0.35 -15.20
C ASP A 623 8.13 0.61 -14.06
N GLU A 624 9.15 1.21 -13.41
CA GLU A 624 9.01 2.24 -12.38
C GLU A 624 8.07 3.38 -12.79
N GLY A 625 7.22 3.76 -11.84
CA GLY A 625 6.25 4.83 -12.00
C GLY A 625 6.78 6.21 -11.63
N TYR A 626 5.88 7.04 -11.09
CA TYR A 626 6.26 8.28 -10.45
C TYR A 626 6.93 8.01 -9.10
N SER A 627 8.24 8.29 -9.01
CA SER A 627 9.01 8.33 -7.77
C SER A 627 8.89 9.72 -7.14
N PRO A 628 8.42 9.86 -5.89
CA PRO A 628 8.40 11.13 -5.17
C PRO A 628 9.76 11.81 -5.09
N THR A 629 9.75 13.14 -5.05
CA THR A 629 10.95 13.97 -4.92
C THR A 629 10.72 15.09 -3.89
N GLN A 630 11.72 15.94 -3.65
CA GLN A 630 11.59 17.04 -2.68
C GLN A 630 10.42 18.01 -2.96
N SER A 631 9.89 18.06 -4.19
CA SER A 631 8.66 18.81 -4.49
C SER A 631 7.41 18.27 -3.80
N ASP A 632 7.43 17.00 -3.38
CA ASP A 632 6.32 16.27 -2.76
C ASP A 632 6.35 16.30 -1.23
N ALA A 633 7.30 17.03 -0.62
CA ALA A 633 7.43 17.12 0.83
C ALA A 633 6.20 17.68 1.57
N SER A 634 5.23 18.27 0.84
CA SER A 634 3.92 18.68 1.37
C SER A 634 2.86 17.58 1.35
N ARG A 635 3.15 16.41 0.78
CA ARG A 635 2.25 15.26 0.60
C ARG A 635 2.54 14.09 1.55
N GLY A 636 3.75 14.03 2.11
CA GLY A 636 4.19 12.97 3.02
C GLY A 636 5.71 12.89 3.12
N ASP A 637 6.21 11.80 3.71
CA ASP A 637 7.65 11.50 3.76
C ASP A 637 8.14 10.99 2.40
N TRP A 638 8.37 11.94 1.49
CA TRP A 638 8.76 11.66 0.11
C TRP A 638 10.08 10.89 -0.01
N GLU A 639 10.96 10.95 0.99
CA GLU A 639 12.31 10.37 0.92
C GLU A 639 12.28 8.86 1.08
N LEU A 640 11.43 8.35 1.98
CA LEU A 640 11.20 6.93 2.18
C LEU A 640 10.68 6.21 0.92
N PHE A 641 10.05 6.96 0.01
CA PHE A 641 9.50 6.45 -1.26
C PHE A 641 10.28 6.91 -2.50
N SER A 642 11.32 7.71 -2.32
CA SER A 642 12.13 8.17 -3.43
C SER A 642 13.10 7.07 -3.83
N LEU A 643 12.84 6.43 -4.98
CA LEU A 643 13.68 5.34 -5.50
C LEU A 643 15.10 5.81 -5.86
N ASP A 644 15.31 7.12 -6.00
CA ASP A 644 16.64 7.73 -6.13
C ASP A 644 17.37 7.87 -4.78
N VAL A 645 16.65 8.03 -3.66
CA VAL A 645 17.23 8.16 -2.29
C VAL A 645 17.47 6.78 -1.67
N MET A 646 16.59 5.83 -1.95
CA MET A 646 16.66 4.45 -1.42
C MET A 646 17.55 3.51 -2.27
N GLU A 647 18.06 3.96 -3.41
CA GLU A 647 18.95 3.17 -4.27
C GLU A 647 20.27 2.83 -3.56
N LYS A 648 20.42 1.57 -3.15
CA LYS A 648 21.62 1.07 -2.48
C LYS A 648 22.85 1.14 -3.40
N PRO A 649 24.03 1.60 -2.92
CA PRO A 649 25.24 1.62 -3.74
C PRO A 649 25.61 0.23 -4.25
N ALA A 650 26.13 0.16 -5.49
CA ALA A 650 26.53 -1.11 -6.11
C ALA A 650 27.48 -1.94 -5.24
N ALA A 651 28.44 -1.31 -4.56
CA ALA A 651 29.36 -1.98 -3.65
C ALA A 651 28.68 -2.62 -2.42
N VAL A 652 27.55 -2.07 -1.96
CA VAL A 652 26.72 -2.66 -0.90
C VAL A 652 25.94 -3.87 -1.44
N LEU A 653 25.35 -3.74 -2.63
CA LEU A 653 24.66 -4.85 -3.30
C LEU A 653 25.59 -6.04 -3.58
N GLU A 654 26.79 -5.77 -4.09
CA GLU A 654 27.83 -6.78 -4.33
C GLU A 654 28.27 -7.47 -3.03
N LEU A 655 28.56 -6.70 -1.98
CA LEU A 655 28.93 -7.22 -0.65
C LEU A 655 27.86 -8.17 -0.08
N TRP A 656 26.58 -7.82 -0.18
CA TRP A 656 25.48 -8.68 0.28
C TRP A 656 25.29 -9.91 -0.59
N MET A 657 25.50 -9.79 -1.90
CA MET A 657 25.44 -10.94 -2.81
C MET A 657 26.57 -11.93 -2.57
N GLU A 658 27.81 -11.46 -2.35
CA GLU A 658 28.95 -12.30 -1.94
C GLU A 658 28.69 -12.98 -0.60
N TYR A 659 28.17 -12.22 0.39
CA TYR A 659 27.76 -12.78 1.68
C TYR A 659 26.70 -13.87 1.51
N ALA A 660 25.64 -13.62 0.73
CA ALA A 660 24.57 -14.56 0.52
C ALA A 660 25.08 -15.86 -0.12
N LYS A 661 25.83 -15.77 -1.24
CA LYS A 661 26.40 -16.92 -1.94
C LYS A 661 27.33 -17.76 -1.07
N LYS A 662 28.10 -17.12 -0.18
CA LYS A 662 29.00 -17.80 0.79
C LYS A 662 28.24 -18.59 1.88
N HIS A 663 27.01 -18.22 2.19
CA HIS A 663 26.24 -18.76 3.33
C HIS A 663 24.97 -19.53 2.96
N VAL A 664 24.81 -19.92 1.69
CA VAL A 664 23.78 -20.88 1.28
C VAL A 664 24.05 -22.23 1.98
N ILE A 665 23.08 -22.69 2.76
CA ILE A 665 23.09 -24.02 3.36
C ILE A 665 22.45 -24.99 2.35
N ASN A 666 23.17 -26.06 2.00
CA ASN A 666 22.73 -27.15 1.12
C ASN A 666 22.18 -28.32 1.93
#